data_AF-A0A947APW0-F1
#
_entry.id   AF-A0A947APW0-F1
#
_cell.length_a   1.000
_cell.length_b   1.000
_cell.length_c   1.000
_cell.angle_alpha   90.00
_cell.angle_beta   90.00
_cell.angle_gamma   90.00
#
_symmetry.space_group_name_H-M   'P 1'
#
loop_
_entity.id
_entity.type
_entity.pdbx_description
1 polymer ?
#
loop_
_entity_poly.entity_id
_entity_poly.type
_entity_poly.pdbx_seq_one_letter_code
_entity_poly.pdbx_strand_id
1 'polypeptide(L)'
;LGPLFPDAQSQIDLSLESDSVAAFSPFAGISLPDLKGLEIAAALSTDGGRFSGEKVRVMLNDSKLDLEIIGSIADLAQFAGIDLQAQINADQMPALIEQLKLTHTYSLPTSLQLKAGVQGDLQTLSVTDLDLMIQDDGLDARLIGNIENVLAPAGADAELSVKLDSIETIGKYMGRQLPALGPLKVSAEMISPEQQIQLKSLHAELTDPSLSATISGSIEHIARSSDDTVEVSGIKLKGELNSEQLDAVAAKLNFEMPVVPPAAIAITASAAGSLDQLSVSDLKAVITDEGLEVNLTGSAENVLEPSGVEAQIQASTENTSNFSQFVGTDLPELGSMELQSRIVSSGDTYRLEALNIKLLGESLKANLSAVIEDLLILAKVADDRQSFGTAGIDVSLTAEARSVSEVAQFAGIEIPEIGSLHLDGQVVSSERSLRLESMNARLDNEGMEAQASAAIADLFTLSGVKTTLDAEINSLSQLSPITKSELPETGPWTLQARAAGDVLDGPTTLTANLAGKGTQAVVDVFVADILSLDTFQAKLSLEAESLPRLGVLMNKELPDGGPLNVVGMAHAKPGEYRVDEFLVTMGESEIEADLVYTLPVKPESGQPKLAGQASIKNLDITPLLASGQDEAELTTGDPATADKSMEETAEKKESSDKKLFSNKPLQDEALHKYNMDLKVAVTNVTIREGFSVDGSTSATLDNGLLKLGPLDIRGKTGGVGEGLIEVDARDPVAKIDIFLDFEDFVPPRFGGKFDLDADLDGRGESLAALMGSLNGRFIAVLEDVELQKSALTRFGSGLLNRINPLADDNTMLECAIARFEVKDGIVDVTNKLAAQTTEVSWFGSGEINLKTEELDLGIHPKPRSAVGSLTDIGLAKLIHIGGTLAEPSIGIDPADMAKKYASYSAYIATGGLSFLAEKMFDNVQANRDQCKRILADLEKEQTSSQ
;
A
#
# COMPACT_ATOMS: atom_id res chain seq x y z
N LEU A 1 -25.60 48.00 -122.06
CA LEU A 1 -26.16 46.79 -121.42
C LEU A 1 -25.74 46.84 -119.96
N GLY A 2 -26.54 47.50 -119.12
CA GLY A 2 -26.36 47.53 -117.67
C GLY A 2 -27.03 46.31 -117.01
N PRO A 3 -26.70 45.97 -115.76
CA PRO A 3 -27.32 44.85 -115.07
C PRO A 3 -28.81 45.11 -114.81
N LEU A 4 -29.61 44.05 -114.98
CA LEU A 4 -31.07 44.03 -115.11
C LEU A 4 -31.78 43.59 -113.82
N PHE A 5 -31.25 43.94 -112.65
CA PHE A 5 -31.90 43.70 -111.36
C PHE A 5 -31.75 44.94 -110.45
N PRO A 6 -32.86 45.59 -110.03
CA PRO A 6 -32.79 46.61 -108.99
C PRO A 6 -32.55 45.93 -107.63
N ASP A 7 -31.63 46.47 -106.84
CA ASP A 7 -31.54 46.19 -105.41
C ASP A 7 -32.86 46.65 -104.77
N ALA A 8 -33.75 45.70 -104.48
CA ALA A 8 -35.03 46.02 -103.87
C ALA A 8 -34.81 46.39 -102.41
N GLN A 9 -34.83 47.70 -102.13
CA GLN A 9 -35.04 48.20 -100.77
C GLN A 9 -36.50 47.99 -100.42
N SER A 10 -36.77 47.05 -99.52
CA SER A 10 -38.10 46.79 -98.99
C SER A 10 -38.06 46.85 -97.48
N GLN A 11 -39.05 47.51 -96.89
CA GLN A 11 -39.29 47.53 -95.45
C GLN A 11 -40.62 46.82 -95.20
N ILE A 12 -40.60 45.81 -94.34
CA ILE A 12 -41.76 45.02 -93.94
C ILE A 12 -41.90 45.20 -92.44
N ASP A 13 -42.89 45.98 -92.03
CA ASP A 13 -43.29 46.03 -90.63
C ASP A 13 -44.14 44.79 -90.34
N LEU A 14 -43.58 43.90 -89.54
CA LEU A 14 -44.18 42.65 -89.11
C LEU A 14 -44.77 42.89 -87.72
N SER A 15 -46.07 42.61 -87.57
CA SER A 15 -46.76 42.59 -86.28
C SER A 15 -47.61 41.32 -86.25
N LEU A 16 -47.33 40.47 -85.27
CA LEU A 16 -47.97 39.19 -85.05
C LEU A 16 -48.46 39.16 -83.62
N GLU A 17 -49.76 38.98 -83.44
CA GLU A 17 -50.37 38.74 -82.15
C GLU A 17 -50.99 37.35 -82.17
N SER A 18 -50.78 36.57 -81.12
CA SER A 18 -51.41 35.26 -80.96
C SER A 18 -51.85 35.08 -79.51
N ASP A 19 -53.08 34.58 -79.35
CA ASP A 19 -53.61 34.18 -78.06
C ASP A 19 -52.80 33.06 -77.40
N SER A 20 -52.05 32.27 -78.19
CA SER A 20 -51.18 31.20 -77.71
C SER A 20 -49.94 30.98 -78.60
N VAL A 21 -48.80 30.73 -77.96
CA VAL A 21 -47.55 30.32 -78.64
C VAL A 21 -47.74 28.99 -79.39
N ALA A 22 -48.62 28.11 -78.93
CA ALA A 22 -48.88 26.81 -79.56
C ALA A 22 -49.37 26.93 -81.00
N ALA A 23 -50.00 28.05 -81.38
CA ALA A 23 -50.43 28.35 -82.75
C ALA A 23 -49.25 28.34 -83.75
N PHE A 24 -48.03 28.58 -83.29
CA PHE A 24 -46.82 28.58 -84.11
C PHE A 24 -46.15 27.22 -84.26
N SER A 25 -46.63 26.16 -83.57
CA SER A 25 -46.04 24.81 -83.63
C SER A 25 -45.82 24.28 -85.06
N PRO A 26 -46.77 24.47 -86.02
CA PRO A 26 -46.58 24.03 -87.40
C PRO A 26 -45.42 24.74 -88.11
N PHE A 27 -45.13 25.99 -87.75
CA PHE A 27 -44.05 26.79 -88.34
C PHE A 27 -42.69 26.48 -87.72
N ALA A 28 -42.67 26.21 -86.40
CA ALA A 28 -41.46 25.87 -85.68
C ALA A 28 -41.00 24.41 -85.92
N GLY A 29 -41.87 23.54 -86.45
CA GLY A 29 -41.57 22.12 -86.66
C GLY A 29 -41.43 21.32 -85.35
N ILE A 30 -41.75 21.94 -84.22
CA ILE A 30 -41.72 21.38 -82.87
C ILE A 30 -43.03 21.71 -82.15
N SER A 31 -43.42 20.88 -81.18
CA SER A 31 -44.58 21.16 -80.33
C SER A 31 -44.24 22.32 -79.39
N LEU A 32 -44.83 23.49 -79.62
CA LEU A 32 -44.66 24.64 -78.75
C LEU A 32 -45.68 24.60 -77.58
N PRO A 33 -45.32 25.15 -76.41
CA PRO A 33 -46.19 25.17 -75.24
C PRO A 33 -47.37 26.14 -75.42
N ASP A 34 -48.47 25.86 -74.73
CA ASP A 34 -49.67 26.71 -74.73
C ASP A 34 -49.50 27.88 -73.75
N LEU A 35 -48.62 28.83 -74.07
CA LEU A 35 -48.40 30.06 -73.30
C LEU A 35 -49.14 31.22 -73.97
N LYS A 36 -49.79 32.08 -73.19
CA LYS A 36 -50.69 33.12 -73.71
C LYS A 36 -50.01 34.45 -73.98
N GLY A 37 -50.65 35.26 -74.82
CA GLY A 37 -50.32 36.68 -74.98
C GLY A 37 -48.99 36.91 -75.68
N LEU A 38 -48.72 36.16 -76.77
CA LEU A 38 -47.52 36.36 -77.58
C LEU A 38 -47.73 37.50 -78.59
N GLU A 39 -46.89 38.52 -78.50
CA GLU A 39 -46.80 39.63 -79.44
C GLU A 39 -45.38 39.67 -80.03
N ILE A 40 -45.26 39.69 -81.35
CA ILE A 40 -43.99 39.84 -82.05
C ILE A 40 -44.14 41.03 -83.00
N ALA A 41 -43.33 42.06 -82.80
CA ALA A 41 -43.20 43.21 -83.70
C ALA A 41 -41.76 43.32 -84.19
N ALA A 42 -41.55 43.55 -85.49
CA ALA A 42 -40.23 43.81 -86.04
C ALA A 42 -40.33 44.62 -87.34
N ALA A 43 -39.44 45.58 -87.54
CA ALA A 43 -39.27 46.25 -88.83
C ALA A 43 -38.16 45.54 -89.60
N LEU A 44 -38.54 44.71 -90.56
CA LEU A 44 -37.60 43.98 -91.41
C LEU A 44 -37.20 44.87 -92.59
N SER A 45 -35.91 45.04 -92.85
CA SER A 45 -35.46 45.81 -94.02
C SER A 45 -34.49 45.00 -94.87
N THR A 46 -34.56 45.17 -96.18
CA THR A 46 -33.68 44.50 -97.15
C THR A 46 -32.80 45.52 -97.87
N ASP A 47 -31.49 45.48 -97.68
CA ASP A 47 -30.55 46.36 -98.39
C ASP A 47 -29.36 45.57 -98.96
N GLY A 48 -29.20 45.60 -100.28
CA GLY A 48 -28.11 44.90 -100.98
C GLY A 48 -28.02 43.37 -100.72
N GLY A 49 -29.16 42.71 -100.48
CA GLY A 49 -29.22 41.26 -100.20
C GLY A 49 -29.05 40.86 -98.73
N ARG A 50 -28.93 41.81 -97.79
CA ARG A 50 -28.95 41.58 -96.35
C ARG A 50 -30.34 41.85 -95.77
N PHE A 51 -30.81 41.00 -94.87
CA PHE A 51 -32.09 41.13 -94.18
C PHE A 51 -31.81 41.63 -92.76
N SER A 52 -32.06 42.88 -92.43
CA SER A 52 -31.96 43.36 -91.05
C SER A 52 -33.32 43.32 -90.36
N GLY A 53 -33.33 43.09 -89.04
CA GLY A 53 -34.48 43.29 -88.18
C GLY A 53 -34.20 44.44 -87.24
N GLU A 54 -34.86 45.57 -87.42
CA GLU A 54 -34.81 46.71 -86.51
C GLU A 54 -36.06 46.75 -85.63
N LYS A 55 -35.94 47.29 -84.42
CA LYS A 55 -37.06 47.37 -83.44
C LYS A 55 -37.75 46.03 -83.23
N VAL A 56 -36.96 44.95 -83.19
CA VAL A 56 -37.45 43.63 -82.82
C VAL A 56 -37.99 43.74 -81.40
N ARG A 57 -39.23 43.36 -81.20
CA ARG A 57 -39.90 43.28 -79.91
C ARG A 57 -40.67 41.97 -79.86
N VAL A 58 -40.34 41.11 -78.91
CA VAL A 58 -41.09 39.91 -78.59
C VAL A 58 -41.60 40.07 -77.17
N MET A 59 -42.90 40.09 -76.99
CA MET A 59 -43.55 40.11 -75.67
C MET A 59 -44.36 38.84 -75.50
N LEU A 60 -44.31 38.26 -74.30
CA LEU A 60 -45.18 37.16 -73.88
C LEU A 60 -45.71 37.53 -72.51
N ASN A 61 -47.01 37.76 -72.41
CA ASN A 61 -47.65 38.13 -71.14
C ASN A 61 -48.54 36.98 -70.64
N ASP A 62 -47.91 35.91 -70.17
CA ASP A 62 -48.59 34.79 -69.53
C ASP A 62 -48.57 34.95 -68.01
N SER A 63 -49.64 34.50 -67.34
CA SER A 63 -49.72 34.45 -65.87
C SER A 63 -48.55 33.75 -65.17
N LYS A 64 -47.82 32.88 -65.87
CA LYS A 64 -46.69 32.11 -65.33
C LYS A 64 -45.33 32.51 -65.90
N LEU A 65 -45.31 33.28 -66.99
CA LEU A 65 -44.10 33.68 -67.69
C LEU A 65 -44.34 35.01 -68.42
N ASP A 66 -43.67 36.04 -67.96
CA ASP A 66 -43.55 37.33 -68.63
C ASP A 66 -42.18 37.37 -69.33
N LEU A 67 -42.16 37.54 -70.65
CA LEU A 67 -40.94 37.62 -71.46
C LEU A 67 -41.01 38.88 -72.32
N GLU A 68 -39.99 39.71 -72.25
CA GLU A 68 -39.80 40.84 -73.15
C GLU A 68 -38.41 40.76 -73.77
N ILE A 69 -38.32 40.73 -75.10
CA ILE A 69 -37.07 40.80 -75.85
C ILE A 69 -37.16 42.01 -76.77
N ILE A 70 -36.27 42.98 -76.63
CA ILE A 70 -36.23 44.18 -77.46
C ILE A 70 -34.84 44.36 -78.06
N GLY A 71 -34.75 44.72 -79.33
CA GLY A 71 -33.49 45.17 -79.91
C GLY A 71 -33.46 45.14 -81.43
N SER A 72 -32.31 44.75 -81.99
CA SER A 72 -32.09 44.67 -83.43
C SER A 72 -31.14 43.52 -83.81
N ILE A 73 -31.23 43.09 -85.06
CA ILE A 73 -30.34 42.10 -85.68
C ILE A 73 -29.94 42.66 -87.04
N ALA A 74 -28.65 42.91 -87.26
CA ALA A 74 -28.16 43.54 -88.49
C ALA A 74 -28.29 42.63 -89.73
N ASP A 75 -28.12 41.32 -89.57
CA ASP A 75 -28.34 40.33 -90.63
C ASP A 75 -29.02 39.07 -90.06
N LEU A 76 -30.32 38.94 -90.30
CA LEU A 76 -31.17 37.80 -89.91
C LEU A 76 -30.85 36.51 -90.67
N ALA A 77 -30.24 36.58 -91.86
CA ALA A 77 -29.90 35.37 -92.62
C ALA A 77 -28.63 34.71 -92.07
N GLN A 78 -27.68 35.52 -91.59
CA GLN A 78 -26.44 35.07 -90.97
C GLN A 78 -26.49 35.08 -89.44
N PHE A 79 -27.55 35.65 -88.85
CA PHE A 79 -27.66 35.96 -87.41
C PHE A 79 -26.42 36.72 -86.91
N ALA A 80 -26.07 37.78 -87.63
CA ALA A 80 -24.92 38.63 -87.35
C ALA A 80 -25.38 40.03 -86.89
N GLY A 81 -24.60 40.67 -86.02
CA GLY A 81 -24.92 41.95 -85.40
C GLY A 81 -26.20 41.92 -84.56
N ILE A 82 -26.36 40.88 -83.75
CA ILE A 82 -27.41 40.77 -82.74
C ILE A 82 -27.12 41.81 -81.65
N ASP A 83 -28.15 42.56 -81.24
CA ASP A 83 -28.14 43.43 -80.06
C ASP A 83 -29.54 43.40 -79.47
N LEU A 84 -29.77 42.51 -78.50
CA LEU A 84 -31.07 42.23 -77.91
C LEU A 84 -30.98 42.36 -76.38
N GLN A 85 -31.95 43.01 -75.76
CA GLN A 85 -32.18 42.94 -74.33
C GLN A 85 -33.35 42.02 -74.06
N ALA A 86 -33.13 40.99 -73.23
CA ALA A 86 -34.15 40.08 -72.76
C ALA A 86 -34.43 40.32 -71.28
N GLN A 87 -35.70 40.34 -70.92
CA GLN A 87 -36.19 40.30 -69.55
C GLN A 87 -37.19 39.15 -69.45
N ILE A 88 -36.99 38.27 -68.48
CA ILE A 88 -37.82 37.09 -68.21
C ILE A 88 -38.22 37.13 -66.74
N ASN A 89 -39.51 37.12 -66.44
CA ASN A 89 -40.03 36.98 -65.09
C ASN A 89 -40.95 35.76 -65.03
N ALA A 90 -40.64 34.81 -64.15
CA ALA A 90 -41.40 33.59 -63.94
C ALA A 90 -41.70 33.43 -62.45
N ASP A 91 -42.87 33.90 -62.01
CA ASP A 91 -43.26 33.91 -60.58
C ASP A 91 -43.89 32.58 -60.11
N GLN A 92 -44.07 31.61 -61.02
CA GLN A 92 -44.66 30.30 -60.74
C GLN A 92 -43.90 29.18 -61.45
N MET A 93 -42.58 29.12 -61.23
CA MET A 93 -41.68 28.19 -61.93
C MET A 93 -42.11 26.72 -61.90
N PRO A 94 -42.57 26.13 -60.76
CA PRO A 94 -43.05 24.74 -60.74
C PRO A 94 -44.25 24.51 -61.67
N ALA A 95 -45.20 25.45 -61.67
CA ALA A 95 -46.40 25.37 -62.51
C ALA A 95 -46.10 25.66 -63.99
N LEU A 96 -45.05 26.43 -64.27
CA LEU A 96 -44.54 26.68 -65.62
C LEU A 96 -43.87 25.42 -66.19
N ILE A 97 -42.97 24.79 -65.43
CA ILE A 97 -42.27 23.55 -65.84
C ILE A 97 -43.26 22.40 -66.11
N GLU A 98 -44.29 22.24 -65.28
CA GLU A 98 -45.37 21.27 -65.51
C GLU A 98 -46.11 21.54 -66.83
N GLN A 99 -46.43 22.81 -67.12
CA GLN A 99 -47.09 23.21 -68.37
C GLN A 99 -46.19 23.02 -69.60
N LEU A 100 -44.89 23.21 -69.45
CA LEU A 100 -43.88 22.91 -70.48
C LEU A 100 -43.59 21.41 -70.63
N LYS A 101 -44.15 20.55 -69.76
CA LYS A 101 -43.91 19.10 -69.71
C LYS A 101 -42.43 18.74 -69.60
N LEU A 102 -41.64 19.58 -68.91
CA LEU A 102 -40.23 19.32 -68.70
C LEU A 102 -40.06 18.41 -67.48
N THR A 103 -39.37 17.28 -67.67
CA THR A 103 -38.99 16.38 -66.58
C THR A 103 -37.89 17.02 -65.74
N HIS A 104 -38.11 17.08 -64.43
CA HIS A 104 -37.13 17.59 -63.47
C HIS A 104 -36.92 16.56 -62.36
N THR A 105 -35.68 16.45 -61.89
CA THR A 105 -35.28 15.48 -60.86
C THR A 105 -35.15 16.14 -59.47
N TYR A 106 -35.14 17.48 -59.40
CA TYR A 106 -34.85 18.26 -58.20
C TYR A 106 -35.91 19.35 -57.97
N SER A 107 -35.98 19.89 -56.74
CA SER A 107 -36.88 21.00 -56.42
C SER A 107 -36.63 22.21 -57.32
N LEU A 108 -37.71 22.88 -57.72
CA LEU A 108 -37.66 24.10 -58.53
C LEU A 108 -37.90 25.31 -57.63
N PRO A 109 -37.21 26.44 -57.87
CA PRO A 109 -37.46 27.67 -57.13
C PRO A 109 -38.85 28.22 -57.43
N THR A 110 -39.39 29.03 -56.51
CA THR A 110 -40.72 29.63 -56.66
C THR A 110 -40.75 30.68 -57.78
N SER A 111 -39.81 31.64 -57.74
CA SER A 111 -39.68 32.68 -58.76
C SER A 111 -38.26 32.77 -59.35
N LEU A 112 -38.21 33.17 -60.61
CA LEU A 112 -36.99 33.45 -61.35
C LEU A 112 -37.18 34.72 -62.17
N GLN A 113 -36.27 35.67 -62.02
CA GLN A 113 -36.19 36.88 -62.84
C GLN A 113 -34.82 36.91 -63.52
N LEU A 114 -34.78 37.11 -64.83
CA LEU A 114 -33.56 37.19 -65.62
C LEU A 114 -33.63 38.45 -66.47
N LYS A 115 -32.62 39.30 -66.36
CA LYS A 115 -32.35 40.38 -67.32
C LYS A 115 -31.00 40.14 -67.95
N ALA A 116 -30.90 40.26 -69.26
CA ALA A 116 -29.65 40.05 -69.98
C ALA A 116 -29.66 40.77 -71.33
N GLY A 117 -28.59 41.49 -71.66
CA GLY A 117 -28.24 41.90 -73.00
C GLY A 117 -27.51 40.77 -73.75
N VAL A 118 -27.77 40.61 -75.03
CA VAL A 118 -27.13 39.62 -75.90
C VAL A 118 -26.62 40.35 -77.14
N GLN A 119 -25.32 40.32 -77.39
CA GLN A 119 -24.66 41.08 -78.45
C GLN A 119 -23.71 40.23 -79.31
N GLY A 120 -23.54 40.60 -80.58
CA GLY A 120 -22.55 40.00 -81.49
C GLY A 120 -23.12 39.05 -82.54
N ASP A 121 -22.29 38.13 -83.02
CA ASP A 121 -22.65 37.13 -84.04
C ASP A 121 -22.81 35.74 -83.39
N LEU A 122 -23.44 34.78 -84.07
CA LEU A 122 -23.61 33.43 -83.54
C LEU A 122 -22.32 32.80 -82.97
N GLN A 123 -21.15 33.06 -83.56
CA GLN A 123 -19.87 32.48 -83.13
C GLN A 123 -19.17 33.24 -81.98
N THR A 124 -19.59 34.47 -81.71
CA THR A 124 -18.97 35.39 -80.75
C THR A 124 -20.02 36.06 -79.88
N LEU A 125 -21.12 35.35 -79.61
CA LEU A 125 -22.28 35.89 -78.93
C LEU A 125 -21.88 36.19 -77.48
N SER A 126 -22.02 37.44 -77.05
CA SER A 126 -21.75 37.86 -75.67
C SER A 126 -23.06 38.10 -74.93
N VAL A 127 -23.03 37.92 -73.60
CA VAL A 127 -24.09 38.31 -72.67
C VAL A 127 -23.56 39.47 -71.84
N THR A 128 -24.25 40.60 -71.86
CA THR A 128 -23.93 41.79 -71.06
C THR A 128 -25.06 42.10 -70.09
N ASP A 129 -24.78 42.81 -69.00
CA ASP A 129 -25.79 43.21 -68.01
C ASP A 129 -26.66 42.02 -67.51
N LEU A 130 -26.05 40.84 -67.34
CA LEU A 130 -26.74 39.67 -66.78
C LEU A 130 -27.12 40.01 -65.33
N ASP A 131 -28.40 39.88 -64.99
CA ASP A 131 -28.94 39.98 -63.64
C ASP A 131 -30.00 38.90 -63.48
N LEU A 132 -29.60 37.79 -62.85
CA LEU A 132 -30.46 36.65 -62.55
C LEU A 132 -30.79 36.67 -61.06
N MET A 133 -32.06 36.84 -60.72
CA MET A 133 -32.58 36.72 -59.35
C MET A 133 -33.43 35.46 -59.23
N ILE A 134 -33.20 34.68 -58.19
CA ILE A 134 -33.94 33.48 -57.84
C ILE A 134 -34.46 33.67 -56.42
N GLN A 135 -35.77 33.53 -56.21
CA GLN A 135 -36.36 33.57 -54.88
C GLN A 135 -37.21 32.32 -54.62
N ASP A 136 -37.07 31.78 -53.43
CA ASP A 136 -37.83 30.64 -52.93
C ASP A 136 -38.00 30.74 -51.41
N ASP A 137 -38.76 29.81 -50.82
CA ASP A 137 -38.98 29.73 -49.38
C ASP A 137 -37.66 29.53 -48.61
N GLY A 138 -37.13 30.64 -48.07
CA GLY A 138 -35.86 30.70 -47.36
C GLY A 138 -34.60 30.76 -48.22
N LEU A 139 -34.71 31.09 -49.52
CA LEU A 139 -33.59 31.27 -50.46
C LEU A 139 -33.79 32.55 -51.29
N ASP A 140 -32.85 33.49 -51.18
CA ASP A 140 -32.68 34.62 -52.11
C ASP A 140 -31.30 34.49 -52.76
N ALA A 141 -31.24 34.26 -54.07
CA ALA A 141 -29.98 34.23 -54.82
C ALA A 141 -30.01 35.25 -55.96
N ARG A 142 -28.87 35.91 -56.19
CA ARG A 142 -28.68 36.87 -57.28
C ARG A 142 -27.32 36.66 -57.92
N LEU A 143 -27.29 36.60 -59.25
CA LEU A 143 -26.07 36.47 -60.06
C LEU A 143 -26.04 37.63 -61.05
N ILE A 144 -24.99 38.46 -60.96
CA ILE A 144 -24.77 39.61 -61.86
C ILE A 144 -23.48 39.38 -62.63
N GLY A 145 -23.43 39.62 -63.94
CA GLY A 145 -22.18 39.42 -64.67
C GLY A 145 -22.21 39.68 -66.17
N ASN A 146 -21.12 39.29 -66.83
CA ASN A 146 -20.96 39.34 -68.28
C ASN A 146 -20.28 38.07 -68.79
N ILE A 147 -20.58 37.68 -70.02
CA ILE A 147 -20.01 36.52 -70.71
C ILE A 147 -19.56 36.99 -72.09
N GLU A 148 -18.27 36.91 -72.42
CA GLU A 148 -17.76 37.39 -73.71
C GLU A 148 -18.12 36.48 -74.89
N ASN A 149 -18.23 35.17 -74.67
CA ASN A 149 -18.63 34.22 -75.71
C ASN A 149 -19.45 33.05 -75.12
N VAL A 150 -20.74 32.92 -75.43
CA VAL A 150 -21.58 31.87 -74.84
C VAL A 150 -21.29 30.47 -75.41
N LEU A 151 -20.74 30.35 -76.62
CA LEU A 151 -20.43 29.05 -77.25
C LEU A 151 -19.07 28.48 -76.85
N ALA A 152 -18.12 29.36 -76.55
CA ALA A 152 -16.78 29.02 -76.09
C ALA A 152 -16.34 30.08 -75.07
N PRO A 153 -16.86 30.05 -73.82
CA PRO A 153 -16.64 31.09 -72.82
C PRO A 153 -15.16 31.25 -72.50
N ALA A 154 -14.53 32.19 -73.20
CA ALA A 154 -13.11 32.55 -73.10
C ALA A 154 -12.92 33.86 -72.32
N GLY A 155 -13.87 34.17 -71.43
CA GLY A 155 -13.96 35.41 -70.68
C GLY A 155 -15.35 35.53 -70.09
N ALA A 156 -15.47 35.45 -68.76
CA ALA A 156 -16.69 35.75 -68.04
C ALA A 156 -16.33 36.34 -66.68
N ASP A 157 -17.14 37.27 -66.19
CA ASP A 157 -17.09 37.79 -64.83
C ASP A 157 -18.48 37.71 -64.23
N ALA A 158 -18.59 37.21 -63.00
CA ALA A 158 -19.87 37.11 -62.32
C ALA A 158 -19.72 37.30 -60.81
N GLU A 159 -20.63 38.06 -60.23
CA GLU A 159 -20.83 38.21 -58.80
C GLU A 159 -22.09 37.44 -58.38
N LEU A 160 -21.92 36.49 -57.47
CA LEU A 160 -22.99 35.70 -56.88
C LEU A 160 -23.23 36.16 -55.44
N SER A 161 -24.48 36.44 -55.09
CA SER A 161 -24.93 36.72 -53.74
C SER A 161 -26.08 35.78 -53.39
N VAL A 162 -25.94 35.00 -52.33
CA VAL A 162 -26.92 34.03 -51.85
C VAL A 162 -27.20 34.30 -50.38
N LYS A 163 -28.48 34.35 -50.01
CA LYS A 163 -28.95 34.41 -48.65
C LYS A 163 -29.91 33.24 -48.43
N LEU A 164 -29.59 32.42 -47.45
CA LEU A 164 -30.41 31.31 -46.99
C LEU A 164 -30.86 31.60 -45.56
N ASP A 165 -32.13 31.34 -45.27
CA ASP A 165 -32.62 31.37 -43.88
C ASP A 165 -32.09 30.17 -43.08
N SER A 166 -31.83 29.05 -43.75
CA SER A 166 -31.29 27.81 -43.18
C SER A 166 -30.56 27.01 -44.25
N ILE A 167 -29.46 26.34 -43.90
CA ILE A 167 -28.72 25.44 -44.79
C ILE A 167 -29.61 24.26 -45.23
N GLU A 168 -30.64 23.89 -44.47
CA GLU A 168 -31.59 22.85 -44.87
C GLU A 168 -32.30 23.16 -46.20
N THR A 169 -32.48 24.45 -46.53
CA THR A 169 -33.17 24.91 -47.73
C THR A 169 -32.46 24.47 -48.99
N ILE A 170 -31.12 24.52 -49.03
CA ILE A 170 -30.34 24.09 -50.20
C ILE A 170 -30.30 22.56 -50.33
N GLY A 171 -30.54 21.83 -49.24
CA GLY A 171 -30.64 20.37 -49.22
C GLY A 171 -31.72 19.83 -50.16
N LYS A 172 -32.85 20.56 -50.29
CA LYS A 172 -33.95 20.25 -51.22
C LYS A 172 -33.46 20.17 -52.67
N TYR A 173 -32.57 21.10 -53.05
CA TYR A 173 -32.01 21.20 -54.39
C TYR A 173 -30.89 20.19 -54.66
N MET A 174 -30.15 19.82 -53.62
CA MET A 174 -29.07 18.82 -53.70
C MET A 174 -29.57 17.36 -53.55
N GLY A 175 -30.84 17.16 -53.21
CA GLY A 175 -31.38 15.84 -52.88
C GLY A 175 -30.75 15.22 -51.63
N ARG A 176 -30.31 16.06 -50.67
CA ARG A 176 -29.66 15.65 -49.42
C ARG A 176 -30.32 16.33 -48.23
N GLN A 177 -30.47 15.60 -47.13
CA GLN A 177 -30.91 16.18 -45.87
C GLN A 177 -29.73 16.91 -45.23
N LEU A 178 -29.89 18.21 -45.00
CA LEU A 178 -28.87 19.08 -44.39
C LEU A 178 -29.39 19.62 -43.04
N PRO A 179 -28.50 19.97 -42.10
CA PRO A 179 -28.90 20.47 -40.78
C PRO A 179 -29.55 21.85 -40.86
N ALA A 180 -30.50 22.11 -39.96
CA ALA A 180 -31.19 23.38 -39.84
C ALA A 180 -30.31 24.41 -39.08
N LEU A 181 -29.31 24.94 -39.77
CA LEU A 181 -28.40 25.99 -39.30
C LEU A 181 -28.58 27.24 -40.16
N GLY A 182 -28.76 28.41 -39.56
CA GLY A 182 -28.86 29.65 -40.34
C GLY A 182 -29.30 30.87 -39.54
N PRO A 183 -29.33 32.05 -40.19
CA PRO A 183 -29.11 32.28 -41.63
C PRO A 183 -27.67 32.10 -42.15
N LEU A 184 -27.53 31.73 -43.43
CA LEU A 184 -26.25 31.69 -44.18
C LEU A 184 -26.26 32.76 -45.28
N LYS A 185 -25.21 33.59 -45.36
CA LYS A 185 -24.95 34.50 -46.48
C LYS A 185 -23.71 34.05 -47.22
N VAL A 186 -23.74 34.05 -48.54
CA VAL A 186 -22.60 33.73 -49.40
C VAL A 186 -22.47 34.81 -50.46
N SER A 187 -21.28 35.40 -50.58
CA SER A 187 -20.91 36.28 -51.68
C SER A 187 -19.67 35.73 -52.37
N ALA A 188 -19.68 35.64 -53.69
CA ALA A 188 -18.60 35.09 -54.48
C ALA A 188 -18.37 35.91 -55.76
N GLU A 189 -17.10 36.14 -56.10
CA GLU A 189 -16.68 36.73 -57.38
C GLU A 189 -15.99 35.64 -58.21
N MET A 190 -16.54 35.35 -59.38
CA MET A 190 -16.07 34.33 -60.29
C MET A 190 -15.57 34.97 -61.58
N ILE A 191 -14.45 34.49 -62.10
CA ILE A 191 -13.94 34.88 -63.41
C ILE A 191 -13.61 33.64 -64.23
N SER A 192 -13.68 33.73 -65.56
CA SER A 192 -13.27 32.65 -66.45
C SER A 192 -12.27 33.09 -67.51
N PRO A 193 -11.01 33.36 -67.14
CA PRO A 193 -9.94 33.60 -68.11
C PRO A 193 -9.62 32.31 -68.87
N GLU A 194 -9.59 32.38 -70.19
CA GLU A 194 -9.10 31.28 -71.06
C GLU A 194 -9.78 29.90 -70.80
N GLN A 195 -11.09 29.89 -70.53
CA GLN A 195 -11.91 28.68 -70.27
C GLN A 195 -11.65 27.96 -68.94
N GLN A 196 -10.96 28.58 -67.99
CA GLN A 196 -10.80 28.06 -66.62
C GLN A 196 -11.61 28.89 -65.66
N ILE A 197 -12.47 28.27 -64.85
CA ILE A 197 -13.24 29.00 -63.83
C ILE A 197 -12.33 29.25 -62.63
N GLN A 198 -12.29 30.49 -62.15
CA GLN A 198 -11.59 30.88 -60.94
C GLN A 198 -12.58 31.54 -59.99
N LEU A 199 -12.47 31.21 -58.70
CA LEU A 199 -13.19 31.89 -57.63
C LEU A 199 -12.24 32.94 -57.04
N LYS A 200 -12.33 34.18 -57.52
CA LYS A 200 -11.44 35.27 -57.12
C LYS A 200 -11.66 35.66 -55.66
N SER A 201 -12.91 35.65 -55.21
CA SER A 201 -13.25 35.78 -53.81
C SER A 201 -14.46 34.92 -53.47
N LEU A 202 -14.45 34.37 -52.26
CA LEU A 202 -15.56 33.71 -51.60
C LEU A 202 -15.63 34.28 -50.19
N HIS A 203 -16.83 34.61 -49.74
CA HIS A 203 -17.12 34.92 -48.36
C HIS A 203 -18.47 34.30 -47.99
N ALA A 204 -18.45 33.37 -47.05
CA ALA A 204 -19.63 32.73 -46.51
C ALA A 204 -19.70 33.02 -45.00
N GLU A 205 -20.85 33.48 -44.52
CA GLU A 205 -21.11 33.82 -43.13
C GLU A 205 -22.37 33.09 -42.66
N LEU A 206 -22.21 32.20 -41.69
CA LEU A 206 -23.27 31.48 -40.99
C LEU A 206 -23.48 32.13 -39.62
N THR A 207 -24.72 32.53 -39.33
CA THR A 207 -25.10 33.14 -38.05
C THR A 207 -26.26 32.38 -37.43
N ASP A 208 -25.99 31.33 -36.67
CA ASP A 208 -26.98 30.58 -35.90
C ASP A 208 -26.87 30.92 -34.39
N PRO A 209 -27.96 30.89 -33.60
CA PRO A 209 -27.89 31.14 -32.16
C PRO A 209 -26.90 30.25 -31.40
N SER A 210 -26.65 29.04 -31.90
CA SER A 210 -25.72 28.07 -31.31
C SER A 210 -24.33 28.06 -31.95
N LEU A 211 -24.16 28.71 -33.12
CA LEU A 211 -22.94 28.62 -33.93
C LEU A 211 -22.79 29.83 -34.85
N SER A 212 -21.63 30.48 -34.80
CA SER A 212 -21.19 31.42 -35.84
C SER A 212 -20.04 30.81 -36.62
N ALA A 213 -20.07 30.92 -37.95
CA ALA A 213 -18.94 30.48 -38.77
C ALA A 213 -18.73 31.42 -39.96
N THR A 214 -17.49 31.69 -40.30
CA THR A 214 -17.12 32.43 -41.51
C THR A 214 -16.10 31.64 -42.31
N ILE A 215 -16.24 31.64 -43.63
CA ILE A 215 -15.28 31.08 -44.56
C ILE A 215 -14.97 32.15 -45.59
N SER A 216 -13.71 32.42 -45.85
CA SER A 216 -13.28 33.37 -46.86
C SER A 216 -12.09 32.84 -47.65
N GLY A 217 -11.97 33.21 -48.93
CA GLY A 217 -10.82 32.75 -49.70
C GLY A 217 -10.99 32.82 -51.21
N SER A 218 -10.19 32.04 -51.91
CA SER A 218 -10.15 31.97 -53.38
C SER A 218 -9.83 30.55 -53.86
N ILE A 219 -10.15 30.27 -55.12
CA ILE A 219 -9.81 29.04 -55.81
C ILE A 219 -9.30 29.41 -57.20
N GLU A 220 -8.07 29.02 -57.53
CA GLU A 220 -7.42 29.44 -58.78
C GLU A 220 -7.88 28.65 -60.00
N HIS A 221 -8.21 27.36 -59.86
CA HIS A 221 -8.60 26.52 -60.99
C HIS A 221 -9.78 25.62 -60.61
N ILE A 222 -10.89 25.79 -61.31
CA ILE A 222 -12.06 24.92 -61.27
C ILE A 222 -12.32 24.50 -62.73
N ALA A 223 -12.15 23.20 -63.00
CA ALA A 223 -12.36 22.63 -64.32
C ALA A 223 -13.17 21.34 -64.24
N ARG A 224 -13.79 20.97 -65.34
CA ARG A 224 -14.46 19.68 -65.48
C ARG A 224 -13.62 18.82 -66.43
N SER A 225 -13.17 17.68 -65.94
CA SER A 225 -12.33 16.75 -66.69
C SER A 225 -13.15 15.98 -67.73
N SER A 226 -12.45 15.29 -68.63
CA SER A 226 -13.05 14.53 -69.74
C SER A 226 -13.91 13.34 -69.32
N ASP A 227 -13.76 12.89 -68.07
CA ASP A 227 -14.52 11.81 -67.43
C ASP A 227 -15.70 12.32 -66.57
N ASP A 228 -16.03 13.61 -66.70
CA ASP A 228 -17.09 14.30 -65.95
C ASP A 228 -16.76 14.55 -64.46
N THR A 229 -15.52 14.36 -64.02
CA THR A 229 -15.06 14.73 -62.67
C THR A 229 -14.72 16.22 -62.58
N VAL A 230 -14.87 16.81 -61.39
CA VAL A 230 -14.52 18.23 -61.14
C VAL A 230 -13.14 18.28 -60.53
N GLU A 231 -12.19 18.91 -61.23
CA GLU A 231 -10.83 19.15 -60.75
C GLU A 231 -10.78 20.55 -60.13
N VAL A 232 -10.31 20.63 -58.89
CA VAL A 232 -10.15 21.90 -58.17
C VAL A 232 -8.75 22.00 -57.57
N SER A 233 -8.05 23.09 -57.89
CA SER A 233 -6.71 23.36 -57.37
C SER A 233 -6.46 24.85 -57.12
N GLY A 234 -5.40 25.15 -56.37
CA GLY A 234 -5.12 26.50 -55.89
C GLY A 234 -6.17 26.99 -54.89
N ILE A 235 -6.73 26.07 -54.10
CA ILE A 235 -7.61 26.38 -52.98
C ILE A 235 -6.81 27.19 -51.97
N LYS A 236 -7.37 28.31 -51.50
CA LYS A 236 -6.85 29.13 -50.40
C LYS A 236 -8.04 29.63 -49.59
N LEU A 237 -8.38 28.92 -48.52
CA LEU A 237 -9.53 29.21 -47.66
C LEU A 237 -9.05 29.53 -46.25
N LYS A 238 -9.73 30.44 -45.58
CA LYS A 238 -9.60 30.72 -44.15
C LYS A 238 -10.99 30.60 -43.53
N GLY A 239 -11.10 29.76 -42.51
CA GLY A 239 -12.32 29.54 -41.75
C GLY A 239 -12.18 30.01 -40.30
N GLU A 240 -13.26 30.55 -39.75
CA GLU A 240 -13.42 30.83 -38.32
C GLU A 240 -14.77 30.27 -37.86
N LEU A 241 -14.81 29.64 -36.69
CA LEU A 241 -16.00 29.01 -36.13
C LEU A 241 -16.04 29.30 -34.63
N ASN A 242 -17.16 29.77 -34.10
CA ASN A 242 -17.36 29.98 -32.67
C ASN A 242 -18.71 29.42 -32.23
N SER A 243 -18.74 28.71 -31.11
CA SER A 243 -19.96 28.20 -30.47
C SER A 243 -19.83 28.30 -28.95
N GLU A 244 -20.88 28.79 -28.30
CA GLU A 244 -21.04 28.77 -26.82
C GLU A 244 -22.09 27.73 -26.39
N GLN A 245 -22.56 26.90 -27.33
CA GLN A 245 -23.64 25.93 -27.11
C GLN A 245 -23.38 24.67 -27.94
N LEU A 246 -22.21 24.04 -27.71
CA LEU A 246 -21.77 22.93 -28.55
C LEU A 246 -22.75 21.73 -28.49
N ASP A 247 -23.43 21.53 -27.35
CA ASP A 247 -24.56 20.60 -27.20
C ASP A 247 -25.65 20.82 -28.25
N ALA A 248 -26.09 22.06 -28.43
CA ALA A 248 -27.15 22.42 -29.36
C ALA A 248 -26.69 22.21 -30.81
N VAL A 249 -25.42 22.48 -31.11
CA VAL A 249 -24.83 22.23 -32.43
C VAL A 249 -24.79 20.72 -32.73
N ALA A 250 -24.30 19.91 -31.79
CA ALA A 250 -24.23 18.46 -31.96
C ALA A 250 -25.61 17.82 -32.15
N ALA A 251 -26.61 18.27 -31.39
CA ALA A 251 -28.00 17.83 -31.54
C ALA A 251 -28.55 18.16 -32.94
N LYS A 252 -28.27 19.37 -33.47
CA LYS A 252 -28.66 19.77 -34.83
C LYS A 252 -27.93 18.99 -35.92
N LEU A 253 -26.70 18.56 -35.68
CA LEU A 253 -25.90 17.74 -36.60
C LEU A 253 -26.20 16.25 -36.48
N ASN A 254 -27.08 15.85 -35.55
CA ASN A 254 -27.39 14.46 -35.24
C ASN A 254 -26.12 13.64 -34.89
N PHE A 255 -25.21 14.28 -34.16
CA PHE A 255 -23.94 13.72 -33.71
C PHE A 255 -24.02 13.38 -32.22
N GLU A 256 -23.90 12.10 -31.87
CA GLU A 256 -23.79 11.67 -30.47
C GLU A 256 -22.36 11.85 -29.98
N MET A 257 -22.15 12.72 -28.99
CA MET A 257 -20.83 12.90 -28.38
C MET A 257 -20.58 11.83 -27.31
N PRO A 258 -19.38 11.21 -27.29
CA PRO A 258 -19.05 10.16 -26.32
C PRO A 258 -18.87 10.72 -24.89
N VAL A 259 -18.70 12.03 -24.74
CA VAL A 259 -18.51 12.76 -23.47
C VAL A 259 -19.34 14.04 -23.48
N VAL A 260 -19.58 14.62 -22.31
CA VAL A 260 -20.23 15.94 -22.16
C VAL A 260 -19.39 16.97 -22.95
N PRO A 261 -20.00 17.79 -23.82
CA PRO A 261 -19.24 18.77 -24.57
C PRO A 261 -18.79 19.93 -23.70
N PRO A 262 -17.68 20.58 -24.07
CA PRO A 262 -17.26 21.83 -23.45
C PRO A 262 -18.28 22.95 -23.68
N ALA A 263 -18.30 23.90 -22.75
CA ALA A 263 -19.19 25.06 -22.80
C ALA A 263 -18.99 25.91 -24.07
N ALA A 264 -17.73 26.22 -24.43
CA ALA A 264 -17.43 27.05 -25.60
C ALA A 264 -16.24 26.52 -26.41
N ILE A 265 -16.31 26.75 -27.72
CA ILE A 265 -15.22 26.45 -28.66
C ILE A 265 -15.09 27.56 -29.71
N ALA A 266 -13.86 27.97 -29.97
CA ALA A 266 -13.48 28.89 -31.03
C ALA A 266 -12.38 28.26 -31.88
N ILE A 267 -12.59 28.11 -33.19
CA ILE A 267 -11.65 27.48 -34.13
C ILE A 267 -11.33 28.46 -35.25
N THR A 268 -10.06 28.63 -35.56
CA THR A 268 -9.60 29.30 -36.78
C THR A 268 -8.67 28.37 -37.53
N ALA A 269 -8.80 28.27 -38.84
CA ALA A 269 -7.93 27.43 -39.67
C ALA A 269 -7.78 28.00 -41.08
N SER A 270 -6.64 27.74 -41.72
CA SER A 270 -6.42 28.00 -43.14
C SER A 270 -6.26 26.68 -43.88
N ALA A 271 -6.88 26.54 -45.04
CA ALA A 271 -6.76 25.36 -45.89
C ALA A 271 -6.23 25.75 -47.27
N ALA A 272 -5.29 24.98 -47.82
CA ALA A 272 -4.73 25.24 -49.15
C ALA A 272 -4.44 23.96 -49.94
N GLY A 273 -4.38 24.06 -51.27
CA GLY A 273 -3.97 22.95 -52.15
C GLY A 273 -5.01 22.56 -53.20
N SER A 274 -5.34 21.28 -53.28
CA SER A 274 -6.29 20.68 -54.24
C SER A 274 -7.27 19.72 -53.56
N LEU A 275 -8.21 19.16 -54.32
CA LEU A 275 -9.12 18.12 -53.82
C LEU A 275 -8.46 16.77 -53.53
N ASP A 276 -7.22 16.56 -53.95
CA ASP A 276 -6.45 15.34 -53.66
C ASP A 276 -5.43 15.56 -52.52
N GLN A 277 -4.96 16.80 -52.37
CA GLN A 277 -3.98 17.18 -51.37
C GLN A 277 -4.38 18.52 -50.74
N LEU A 278 -5.11 18.43 -49.63
CA LEU A 278 -5.60 19.60 -48.90
C LEU A 278 -4.78 19.76 -47.62
N SER A 279 -3.90 20.75 -47.58
CA SER A 279 -3.15 21.10 -46.39
C SER A 279 -3.97 22.02 -45.48
N VAL A 280 -3.77 21.91 -44.18
CA VAL A 280 -4.31 22.82 -43.18
C VAL A 280 -3.15 23.46 -42.42
N SER A 281 -3.14 24.79 -42.35
CA SER A 281 -2.19 25.59 -41.58
C SER A 281 -2.92 26.52 -40.61
N ASP A 282 -2.18 27.04 -39.63
CA ASP A 282 -2.69 28.02 -38.67
C ASP A 282 -3.95 27.55 -37.93
N LEU A 283 -4.12 26.23 -37.75
CA LEU A 283 -5.20 25.71 -36.93
C LEU A 283 -4.97 26.20 -35.51
N LYS A 284 -5.96 26.90 -34.96
CA LYS A 284 -6.03 27.27 -33.55
C LYS A 284 -7.44 26.95 -33.08
N ALA A 285 -7.55 26.15 -32.04
CA ALA A 285 -8.81 25.88 -31.36
C ALA A 285 -8.65 26.24 -29.89
N VAL A 286 -9.53 27.10 -29.39
CA VAL A 286 -9.65 27.45 -27.97
C VAL A 286 -10.93 26.84 -27.45
N ILE A 287 -10.81 25.97 -26.45
CA ILE A 287 -11.91 25.32 -25.77
C ILE A 287 -11.95 25.88 -24.36
N THR A 288 -13.11 26.36 -23.92
CA THR A 288 -13.29 26.92 -22.59
C THR A 288 -14.45 26.22 -21.90
N ASP A 289 -14.21 25.79 -20.67
CA ASP A 289 -15.18 25.15 -19.79
C ASP A 289 -14.97 25.61 -18.33
N GLU A 290 -15.85 25.22 -17.40
CA GLU A 290 -15.79 25.65 -15.99
C GLU A 290 -14.40 25.39 -15.36
N GLY A 291 -13.59 26.46 -15.27
CA GLY A 291 -12.23 26.40 -14.73
C GLY A 291 -11.22 25.64 -15.60
N LEU A 292 -11.50 25.38 -16.88
CA LEU A 292 -10.62 24.73 -17.83
C LEU A 292 -10.48 25.54 -19.12
N GLU A 293 -9.25 25.79 -19.54
CA GLU A 293 -8.93 26.36 -20.85
C GLU A 293 -8.00 25.42 -21.60
N VAL A 294 -8.34 25.06 -22.83
CA VAL A 294 -7.52 24.23 -23.73
C VAL A 294 -7.26 25.00 -25.02
N ASN A 295 -5.99 25.24 -25.31
CA ASN A 295 -5.49 25.84 -26.54
C ASN A 295 -4.82 24.76 -27.38
N LEU A 296 -5.40 24.43 -28.51
CA LEU A 296 -4.85 23.51 -29.50
C LEU A 296 -4.35 24.33 -30.69
N THR A 297 -3.11 24.09 -31.12
CA THR A 297 -2.60 24.60 -32.39
C THR A 297 -2.13 23.45 -33.27
N GLY A 298 -2.14 23.62 -34.59
CA GLY A 298 -1.63 22.56 -35.45
C GLY A 298 -1.61 22.86 -36.93
N SER A 299 -1.13 21.87 -37.67
CA SER A 299 -1.09 21.82 -39.13
C SER A 299 -1.14 20.39 -39.62
N ALA A 300 -1.55 20.20 -40.87
CA ALA A 300 -1.48 18.93 -41.58
C ALA A 300 -1.07 19.19 -43.04
N GLU A 301 -0.13 18.40 -43.57
CA GLU A 301 0.25 18.48 -44.99
C GLU A 301 -0.87 17.97 -45.90
N ASN A 302 -1.60 16.96 -45.45
CA ASN A 302 -2.81 16.47 -46.11
C ASN A 302 -3.83 16.01 -45.06
N VAL A 303 -5.06 16.54 -45.11
CA VAL A 303 -6.15 16.11 -44.22
C VAL A 303 -7.01 14.98 -44.80
N LEU A 304 -6.90 14.71 -46.11
CA LEU A 304 -7.65 13.64 -46.78
C LEU A 304 -6.98 12.29 -46.58
N GLU A 305 -5.66 12.26 -46.69
CA GLU A 305 -4.78 11.17 -46.24
C GLU A 305 -3.91 11.74 -45.11
N PRO A 306 -4.26 11.51 -43.82
CA PRO A 306 -3.63 12.20 -42.70
C PRO A 306 -2.11 12.05 -42.67
N SER A 307 -1.39 13.05 -43.19
CA SER A 307 0.07 13.05 -43.27
C SER A 307 0.63 14.42 -42.89
N GLY A 308 1.83 14.44 -42.32
CA GLY A 308 2.49 15.66 -41.88
C GLY A 308 1.69 16.43 -40.81
N VAL A 309 0.98 15.70 -39.95
CA VAL A 309 0.22 16.26 -38.83
C VAL A 309 1.18 16.70 -37.74
N GLU A 310 1.11 17.96 -37.35
CA GLU A 310 1.72 18.49 -36.14
C GLU A 310 0.63 19.15 -35.31
N ALA A 311 0.51 18.75 -34.05
CA ALA A 311 -0.44 19.32 -33.11
C ALA A 311 0.26 19.66 -31.79
N GLN A 312 -0.02 20.83 -31.24
CA GLN A 312 0.37 21.24 -29.91
C GLN A 312 -0.88 21.48 -29.08
N ILE A 313 -0.91 20.96 -27.86
CA ILE A 313 -2.03 21.11 -26.94
C ILE A 313 -1.48 21.76 -25.69
N GLN A 314 -2.07 22.87 -25.27
CA GLN A 314 -1.80 23.53 -24.00
C GLN A 314 -3.10 23.59 -23.23
N ALA A 315 -3.13 23.09 -22.01
CA ALA A 315 -4.32 23.16 -21.17
C ALA A 315 -3.96 23.67 -19.79
N SER A 316 -4.83 24.46 -19.20
CA SER A 316 -4.67 24.93 -17.82
C SER A 316 -5.99 24.84 -17.08
N THR A 317 -5.92 24.43 -15.82
CA THR A 317 -7.07 24.39 -14.93
C THR A 317 -6.72 24.84 -13.52
N GLU A 318 -7.69 25.40 -12.81
CA GLU A 318 -7.57 25.73 -11.39
C GLU A 318 -7.62 24.50 -10.49
N ASN A 319 -8.24 23.41 -10.95
CA ASN A 319 -8.40 22.18 -10.18
C ASN A 319 -8.39 20.95 -11.10
N THR A 320 -7.58 19.94 -10.79
CA THR A 320 -7.50 18.67 -11.55
C THR A 320 -8.82 17.94 -11.72
N SER A 321 -9.79 18.12 -10.81
CA SER A 321 -11.13 17.54 -10.94
C SER A 321 -11.88 18.00 -12.19
N ASN A 322 -11.56 19.17 -12.74
CA ASN A 322 -12.16 19.70 -13.98
C ASN A 322 -11.79 18.86 -15.22
N PHE A 323 -10.74 18.02 -15.13
CA PHE A 323 -10.38 17.06 -16.18
C PHE A 323 -11.17 15.74 -16.12
N SER A 324 -11.91 15.47 -15.04
CA SER A 324 -12.59 14.18 -14.84
C SER A 324 -13.53 13.81 -16.00
N GLN A 325 -14.24 14.80 -16.54
CA GLN A 325 -15.16 14.61 -17.67
C GLN A 325 -14.44 14.27 -19.00
N PHE A 326 -13.17 14.64 -19.16
CA PHE A 326 -12.38 14.36 -20.36
C PHE A 326 -11.59 13.06 -20.27
N VAL A 327 -11.21 12.64 -19.05
CA VAL A 327 -10.48 11.39 -18.80
C VAL A 327 -11.44 10.20 -18.60
N GLY A 328 -12.70 10.47 -18.27
CA GLY A 328 -13.72 9.43 -18.03
C GLY A 328 -13.56 8.74 -16.67
N THR A 329 -12.80 9.35 -15.75
CA THR A 329 -12.59 8.87 -14.38
C THR A 329 -12.58 10.06 -13.43
N ASP A 330 -13.11 9.89 -12.23
CA ASP A 330 -13.07 10.92 -11.19
C ASP A 330 -11.63 11.21 -10.77
N LEU A 331 -11.15 12.42 -11.08
CA LEU A 331 -9.85 12.89 -10.65
C LEU A 331 -9.97 13.65 -9.33
N PRO A 332 -9.07 13.40 -8.36
CA PRO A 332 -9.07 14.09 -7.09
C PRO A 332 -8.76 15.59 -7.26
N GLU A 333 -9.09 16.39 -6.25
CA GLU A 333 -8.79 17.83 -6.23
C GLU A 333 -7.35 18.09 -5.75
N LEU A 334 -6.42 18.26 -6.68
CA LEU A 334 -4.98 18.40 -6.40
C LEU A 334 -4.44 19.82 -6.58
N GLY A 335 -5.33 20.78 -6.84
CA GLY A 335 -4.98 22.15 -7.18
C GLY A 335 -4.77 22.37 -8.67
N SER A 336 -4.09 23.46 -9.03
CA SER A 336 -3.98 23.89 -10.42
C SER A 336 -3.03 23.00 -11.20
N MET A 337 -3.35 22.78 -12.48
CA MET A 337 -2.56 21.96 -13.38
C MET A 337 -2.37 22.65 -14.72
N GLU A 338 -1.16 22.59 -15.24
CA GLU A 338 -0.78 23.01 -16.58
C GLU A 338 -0.33 21.78 -17.38
N LEU A 339 -0.82 21.62 -18.60
CA LEU A 339 -0.46 20.55 -19.52
C LEU A 339 0.05 21.17 -20.82
N GLN A 340 1.14 20.64 -21.34
CA GLN A 340 1.67 20.98 -22.66
C GLN A 340 2.03 19.69 -23.40
N SER A 341 1.57 19.54 -24.62
CA SER A 341 1.80 18.34 -25.44
C SER A 341 2.16 18.72 -26.87
N ARG A 342 2.98 17.89 -27.52
CA ARG A 342 3.29 17.97 -28.95
C ARG A 342 3.21 16.59 -29.58
N ILE A 343 2.34 16.46 -30.57
CA ILE A 343 2.08 15.23 -31.33
C ILE A 343 2.48 15.47 -32.78
N VAL A 344 3.23 14.54 -33.35
CA VAL A 344 3.69 14.61 -34.75
C VAL A 344 3.44 13.27 -35.44
N SER A 345 2.94 13.30 -36.67
CA SER A 345 2.84 12.09 -37.50
C SER A 345 4.21 11.66 -38.03
N SER A 346 4.50 10.36 -38.02
CA SER A 346 5.72 9.78 -38.56
C SER A 346 5.38 8.58 -39.45
N GLY A 347 5.20 8.81 -40.75
CA GLY A 347 4.65 7.79 -41.65
C GLY A 347 3.19 7.50 -41.30
N ASP A 348 2.86 6.24 -41.04
CA ASP A 348 1.51 5.78 -40.68
C ASP A 348 1.23 5.79 -39.17
N THR A 349 2.16 6.29 -38.34
CA THR A 349 2.03 6.34 -36.88
C THR A 349 2.03 7.76 -36.34
N TYR A 350 1.63 7.92 -35.07
CA TYR A 350 1.69 9.20 -34.36
C TYR A 350 2.64 9.08 -33.17
N ARG A 351 3.54 10.05 -33.04
CA ARG A 351 4.49 10.15 -31.95
C ARG A 351 4.12 11.28 -31.02
N LEU A 352 4.12 11.01 -29.71
CA LEU A 352 4.08 12.04 -28.68
C LEU A 352 5.51 12.48 -28.39
N GLU A 353 5.95 13.59 -28.97
CA GLU A 353 7.34 14.08 -28.81
C GLU A 353 7.59 14.62 -27.40
N ALA A 354 6.56 15.20 -26.80
CA ALA A 354 6.60 15.70 -25.45
C ALA A 354 5.19 15.79 -24.89
N LEU A 355 5.00 15.35 -23.66
CA LEU A 355 3.89 15.67 -22.79
C LEU A 355 4.47 16.13 -21.46
N ASN A 356 4.23 17.37 -21.07
CA ASN A 356 4.64 17.94 -19.80
C ASN A 356 3.38 18.32 -19.03
N ILE A 357 3.23 17.75 -17.85
CA ILE A 357 2.15 18.06 -16.91
C ILE A 357 2.79 18.61 -15.65
N LYS A 358 2.34 19.78 -15.22
CA LYS A 358 2.81 20.47 -14.02
C LYS A 358 1.63 20.69 -13.08
N LEU A 359 1.71 20.08 -11.92
CA LEU A 359 0.74 20.19 -10.83
C LEU A 359 1.27 21.14 -9.75
N LEU A 360 0.48 22.14 -9.39
CA LEU A 360 0.79 23.20 -8.44
C LEU A 360 -0.24 23.24 -7.30
N GLY A 361 -0.36 22.14 -6.57
CA GLY A 361 -1.17 22.06 -5.36
C GLY A 361 -0.48 22.65 -4.13
N GLU A 362 -1.27 22.95 -3.10
CA GLU A 362 -0.74 23.33 -1.78
C GLU A 362 -0.07 22.14 -1.09
N SER A 363 -0.71 20.97 -1.15
CA SER A 363 -0.27 19.70 -0.58
C SER A 363 0.72 18.96 -1.49
N LEU A 364 0.40 18.84 -2.77
CA LEU A 364 1.18 18.08 -3.74
C LEU A 364 1.62 18.96 -4.92
N LYS A 365 2.92 18.98 -5.20
CA LYS A 365 3.49 19.52 -6.43
C LYS A 365 4.09 18.39 -7.23
N ALA A 366 3.84 18.34 -8.53
CA ALA A 366 4.41 17.31 -9.39
C ALA A 366 4.73 17.83 -10.78
N ASN A 367 5.77 17.29 -11.41
CA ASN A 367 6.04 17.44 -12.83
C ASN A 367 6.13 16.05 -13.44
N LEU A 368 5.35 15.80 -14.48
CA LEU A 368 5.40 14.59 -15.29
C LEU A 368 5.82 14.96 -16.71
N SER A 369 6.81 14.26 -17.24
CA SER A 369 7.23 14.37 -18.62
C SER A 369 7.10 13.01 -19.30
N ALA A 370 6.50 12.94 -20.49
CA ALA A 370 6.33 11.69 -21.21
C ALA A 370 6.61 11.83 -22.71
N VAL A 371 7.15 10.77 -23.30
CA VAL A 371 7.36 10.58 -24.74
C VAL A 371 6.83 9.20 -25.12
N ILE A 372 6.18 9.08 -26.28
CA ILE A 372 5.63 7.82 -26.77
C ILE A 372 5.93 7.73 -28.27
N GLU A 373 6.72 6.75 -28.68
CA GLU A 373 7.13 6.57 -30.09
C GLU A 373 5.97 6.20 -31.02
N ASP A 374 5.02 5.38 -30.56
CA ASP A 374 3.82 5.01 -31.33
C ASP A 374 2.56 5.02 -30.47
N LEU A 375 1.80 6.12 -30.59
CA LEU A 375 0.55 6.35 -29.88
C LEU A 375 -0.59 5.43 -30.37
N LEU A 376 -0.55 4.96 -31.63
CA LEU A 376 -1.61 4.12 -32.20
C LEU A 376 -1.62 2.72 -31.60
N ILE A 377 -0.46 2.22 -31.18
CA ILE A 377 -0.36 0.94 -30.47
C ILE A 377 -1.17 0.96 -29.16
N LEU A 378 -1.28 2.12 -28.51
CA LEU A 378 -2.01 2.23 -27.25
C LEU A 378 -3.52 2.01 -27.39
N ALA A 379 -4.09 2.21 -28.59
CA ALA A 379 -5.49 1.89 -28.85
C ALA A 379 -5.80 0.38 -28.70
N LYS A 380 -4.79 -0.49 -28.81
CA LYS A 380 -4.93 -1.96 -28.67
C LYS A 380 -4.72 -2.46 -27.24
N VAL A 381 -4.36 -1.58 -26.30
CA VAL A 381 -4.03 -1.96 -24.92
C VAL A 381 -5.20 -2.61 -24.19
N ALA A 382 -6.44 -2.20 -24.51
CA ALA A 382 -7.64 -2.81 -23.93
C ALA A 382 -7.75 -4.31 -24.27
N ASP A 383 -7.27 -4.71 -25.45
CA ASP A 383 -7.29 -6.10 -25.92
C ASP A 383 -6.00 -6.86 -25.53
N ASP A 384 -4.84 -6.20 -25.61
CA ASP A 384 -3.53 -6.77 -25.31
C ASP A 384 -2.65 -5.79 -24.51
N ARG A 385 -2.51 -6.06 -23.21
CA ARG A 385 -1.66 -5.27 -22.31
C ARG A 385 -0.17 -5.30 -22.70
N GLN A 386 0.30 -6.29 -23.46
CA GLN A 386 1.70 -6.32 -23.92
C GLN A 386 2.00 -5.19 -24.91
N SER A 387 0.98 -4.58 -25.52
CA SER A 387 1.09 -3.43 -26.42
C SER A 387 1.78 -2.23 -25.77
N PHE A 388 1.69 -2.07 -24.45
CA PHE A 388 2.45 -1.05 -23.72
C PHE A 388 3.96 -1.18 -23.95
N GLY A 389 4.46 -2.41 -24.07
CA GLY A 389 5.88 -2.68 -24.24
C GLY A 389 6.46 -2.30 -25.60
N THR A 390 5.61 -2.27 -26.64
CA THR A 390 6.00 -1.92 -28.00
C THR A 390 5.72 -0.46 -28.37
N ALA A 391 5.02 0.29 -27.52
CA ALA A 391 4.64 1.68 -27.77
C ALA A 391 5.80 2.68 -27.59
N GLY A 392 6.93 2.26 -27.03
CA GLY A 392 8.09 3.13 -26.81
C GLY A 392 7.81 4.27 -25.84
N ILE A 393 7.06 3.98 -24.77
CA ILE A 393 6.73 4.90 -23.68
C ILE A 393 7.97 5.14 -22.82
N ASP A 394 8.26 6.41 -22.54
CA ASP A 394 9.22 6.89 -21.55
C ASP A 394 8.53 7.98 -20.72
N VAL A 395 8.34 7.75 -19.42
CA VAL A 395 7.64 8.64 -18.50
C VAL A 395 8.55 8.91 -17.31
N SER A 396 8.82 10.18 -17.05
CA SER A 396 9.52 10.67 -15.87
C SER A 396 8.56 11.45 -14.98
N LEU A 397 8.63 11.21 -13.68
CA LEU A 397 7.80 11.85 -12.64
C LEU A 397 8.71 12.42 -11.55
N THR A 398 8.50 13.67 -11.21
CA THR A 398 9.02 14.28 -9.97
C THR A 398 7.84 14.78 -9.16
N ALA A 399 7.80 14.48 -7.86
CA ALA A 399 6.74 14.94 -6.98
C ALA A 399 7.27 15.35 -5.61
N GLU A 400 6.61 16.30 -4.98
CA GLU A 400 6.88 16.80 -3.64
C GLU A 400 5.54 16.92 -2.91
N ALA A 401 5.41 16.21 -1.79
CA ALA A 401 4.23 16.21 -0.94
C ALA A 401 4.61 16.64 0.49
N ARG A 402 3.68 17.27 1.21
CA ARG A 402 3.91 17.65 2.63
C ARG A 402 3.81 16.45 3.57
N SER A 403 3.11 15.40 3.14
CA SER A 403 2.94 14.15 3.88
C SER A 403 2.98 12.95 2.94
N VAL A 404 3.56 11.83 3.38
CA VAL A 404 3.44 10.54 2.66
C VAL A 404 1.97 10.15 2.44
N SER A 405 1.09 10.50 3.40
CA SER A 405 -0.34 10.19 3.33
C SER A 405 -1.03 10.84 2.12
N GLU A 406 -0.60 12.04 1.72
CA GLU A 406 -1.18 12.76 0.57
C GLU A 406 -0.99 11.98 -0.72
N VAL A 407 0.16 11.30 -0.90
CA VAL A 407 0.40 10.44 -2.06
C VAL A 407 -0.28 9.07 -1.91
N ALA A 408 -0.28 8.51 -0.70
CA ALA A 408 -0.81 7.17 -0.44
C ALA A 408 -2.33 7.08 -0.66
N GLN A 409 -3.07 8.17 -0.43
CA GLN A 409 -4.50 8.25 -0.69
C GLN A 409 -4.85 7.96 -2.16
N PHE A 410 -3.99 8.33 -3.12
CA PHE A 410 -4.22 8.02 -4.55
C PHE A 410 -4.04 6.54 -4.87
N ALA A 411 -3.21 5.84 -4.10
CA ALA A 411 -3.08 4.39 -4.22
C ALA A 411 -4.15 3.63 -3.44
N GLY A 412 -5.06 4.33 -2.74
CA GLY A 412 -6.04 3.72 -1.84
C GLY A 412 -5.42 3.08 -0.59
N ILE A 413 -4.22 3.54 -0.20
CA ILE A 413 -3.47 3.00 0.94
C ILE A 413 -3.58 3.97 2.11
N GLU A 414 -4.14 3.52 3.24
CA GLU A 414 -4.14 4.28 4.49
C GLU A 414 -2.76 4.21 5.16
N ILE A 415 -1.99 5.28 5.03
CA ILE A 415 -0.68 5.46 5.68
C ILE A 415 -0.78 6.67 6.62
N PRO A 416 -0.20 6.63 7.83
CA PRO A 416 -0.18 7.78 8.73
C PRO A 416 0.50 9.00 8.11
N GLU A 417 0.19 10.19 8.64
CA GLU A 417 0.84 11.42 8.23
C GLU A 417 2.30 11.42 8.72
N ILE A 418 3.24 11.17 7.80
CA ILE A 418 4.67 11.11 8.10
C ILE A 418 5.37 12.04 7.12
N GLY A 419 6.03 13.10 7.62
CA GLY A 419 7.06 13.90 6.95
C GLY A 419 6.81 14.41 5.52
N SER A 420 7.65 15.32 5.06
CA SER A 420 7.65 15.69 3.64
C SER A 420 8.25 14.57 2.79
N LEU A 421 7.68 14.33 1.61
CA LEU A 421 8.08 13.27 0.69
C LEU A 421 8.47 13.87 -0.66
N HIS A 422 9.68 13.58 -1.12
CA HIS A 422 10.15 13.88 -2.47
C HIS A 422 10.30 12.59 -3.26
N LEU A 423 9.66 12.51 -4.42
CA LEU A 423 9.67 11.36 -5.33
C LEU A 423 10.27 11.76 -6.67
N ASP A 424 11.09 10.86 -7.22
CA ASP A 424 11.65 10.96 -8.57
C ASP A 424 11.63 9.56 -9.18
N GLY A 425 11.01 9.38 -10.34
CA GLY A 425 10.94 8.06 -10.96
C GLY A 425 10.80 8.09 -12.48
N GLN A 426 11.22 7.00 -13.11
CA GLN A 426 11.17 6.83 -14.56
C GLN A 426 10.64 5.44 -14.93
N VAL A 427 9.64 5.41 -15.80
CA VAL A 427 9.02 4.20 -16.34
C VAL A 427 9.25 4.18 -17.85
N VAL A 428 9.80 3.08 -18.35
CA VAL A 428 10.11 2.90 -19.77
C VAL A 428 9.46 1.62 -20.31
N SER A 429 9.20 1.58 -21.60
CA SER A 429 8.73 0.37 -22.27
C SER A 429 9.84 -0.70 -22.32
N SER A 430 9.42 -1.94 -22.16
CA SER A 430 10.21 -3.17 -22.32
C SER A 430 9.48 -4.08 -23.31
N GLU A 431 10.15 -5.04 -23.97
CA GLU A 431 9.60 -5.80 -25.12
C GLU A 431 8.13 -6.28 -24.99
N ARG A 432 7.65 -6.58 -23.77
CA ARG A 432 6.27 -7.04 -23.50
C ARG A 432 5.64 -6.42 -22.24
N SER A 433 6.29 -5.45 -21.61
CA SER A 433 5.87 -4.88 -20.33
C SER A 433 6.33 -3.43 -20.15
N LEU A 434 6.00 -2.82 -19.02
CA LEU A 434 6.62 -1.58 -18.54
C LEU A 434 7.69 -1.92 -17.51
N ARG A 435 8.80 -1.19 -17.54
CA ARG A 435 9.92 -1.33 -16.62
C ARG A 435 10.06 -0.06 -15.80
N LEU A 436 10.12 -0.19 -14.48
CA LEU A 436 10.51 0.92 -13.60
C LEU A 436 12.04 0.97 -13.58
N GLU A 437 12.64 1.92 -14.30
CA GLU A 437 14.10 2.13 -14.35
C GLU A 437 14.62 2.52 -12.98
N SER A 438 13.97 3.51 -12.36
CA SER A 438 14.23 3.96 -11.01
C SER A 438 12.99 4.62 -10.41
N MET A 439 12.85 4.50 -9.09
CA MET A 439 11.95 5.28 -8.25
C MET A 439 12.71 5.58 -6.97
N ASN A 440 13.10 6.83 -6.80
CA ASN A 440 13.78 7.35 -5.63
C ASN A 440 12.77 8.11 -4.78
N ALA A 441 12.68 7.75 -3.50
CA ALA A 441 11.88 8.45 -2.51
C ALA A 441 12.79 9.00 -1.42
N ARG A 442 12.61 10.26 -1.04
CA ARG A 442 13.26 10.87 0.13
C ARG A 442 12.19 11.38 1.07
N LEU A 443 12.22 10.89 2.30
CA LEU A 443 11.36 11.26 3.39
C LEU A 443 12.16 12.10 4.39
N ASP A 444 11.65 13.28 4.71
CA ASP A 444 12.20 14.15 5.74
C ASP A 444 11.10 14.44 6.78
N ASN A 445 11.33 13.97 8.00
CA ASN A 445 10.44 14.15 9.15
C ASN A 445 11.25 14.57 10.37
N GLU A 446 10.62 15.16 11.39
CA GLU A 446 11.32 15.60 12.61
C GLU A 446 12.08 14.44 13.29
N GLY A 447 13.39 14.45 13.06
CA GLY A 447 14.37 13.49 13.53
C GLY A 447 14.36 12.12 12.85
N MET A 448 13.73 11.96 11.70
CA MET A 448 13.85 10.78 10.85
C MET A 448 14.05 11.20 9.40
N GLU A 449 15.17 10.81 8.81
CA GLU A 449 15.45 10.96 7.39
C GLU A 449 15.50 9.57 6.76
N ALA A 450 14.80 9.35 5.64
CA ALA A 450 14.86 8.09 4.93
C ALA A 450 14.95 8.28 3.42
N GLN A 451 15.77 7.45 2.77
CA GLN A 451 15.88 7.37 1.34
C GLN A 451 15.59 5.94 0.89
N ALA A 452 14.62 5.79 -0.02
CA ALA A 452 14.33 4.51 -0.65
C ALA A 452 14.59 4.60 -2.16
N SER A 453 15.05 3.50 -2.75
CA SER A 453 15.12 3.35 -4.19
C SER A 453 14.44 2.05 -4.62
N ALA A 454 13.78 2.04 -5.77
CA ALA A 454 13.16 0.86 -6.35
C ALA A 454 13.38 0.80 -7.87
N ALA A 455 13.61 -0.40 -8.38
CA ALA A 455 13.63 -0.71 -9.80
C ALA A 455 12.90 -2.04 -10.02
N ILE A 456 12.11 -2.13 -11.09
CA ILE A 456 11.26 -3.31 -11.38
C ILE A 456 11.41 -3.64 -12.85
N ALA A 457 11.92 -4.85 -13.16
CA ALA A 457 12.18 -5.27 -14.53
C ALA A 457 10.90 -5.44 -15.37
N ASP A 458 9.82 -5.91 -14.73
CA ASP A 458 8.50 -6.10 -15.34
C ASP A 458 7.40 -5.69 -14.35
N LEU A 459 6.69 -4.59 -14.63
CA LEU A 459 5.62 -4.04 -13.79
C LEU A 459 4.31 -4.85 -13.86
N PHE A 460 4.11 -5.69 -14.88
CA PHE A 460 2.90 -6.50 -15.00
C PHE A 460 2.98 -7.79 -14.18
N THR A 461 4.18 -8.37 -14.08
CA THR A 461 4.42 -9.58 -13.26
C THR A 461 5.06 -9.27 -11.91
N LEU A 462 5.45 -8.01 -11.65
CA LEU A 462 6.24 -7.59 -10.49
C LEU A 462 7.48 -8.48 -10.31
N SER A 463 8.17 -8.75 -11.42
CA SER A 463 9.40 -9.56 -11.46
C SER A 463 10.65 -8.70 -11.59
N GLY A 464 11.76 -9.20 -11.07
CA GLY A 464 13.04 -8.50 -11.00
C GLY A 464 12.98 -7.24 -10.14
N VAL A 465 12.18 -7.25 -9.08
CA VAL A 465 12.06 -6.13 -8.13
C VAL A 465 13.37 -6.02 -7.35
N LYS A 466 13.92 -4.81 -7.29
CA LYS A 466 15.07 -4.46 -6.46
C LYS A 466 14.73 -3.20 -5.68
N THR A 467 14.82 -3.25 -4.37
CA THR A 467 14.59 -2.10 -3.50
C THR A 467 15.72 -1.91 -2.51
N THR A 468 16.00 -0.66 -2.19
CA THR A 468 16.89 -0.28 -1.08
C THR A 468 16.17 0.73 -0.19
N LEU A 469 16.48 0.71 1.10
CA LEU A 469 16.02 1.68 2.09
C LEU A 469 17.20 1.99 3.00
N ASP A 470 17.56 3.26 3.08
CA ASP A 470 18.54 3.78 4.01
C ASP A 470 17.83 4.82 4.88
N ALA A 471 17.82 4.66 6.20
CA ALA A 471 17.16 5.57 7.11
C ALA A 471 18.02 5.91 8.33
N GLU A 472 18.02 7.18 8.70
CA GLU A 472 18.60 7.71 9.94
C GLU A 472 17.45 8.09 10.87
N ILE A 473 17.45 7.52 12.07
CA ILE A 473 16.34 7.60 13.02
C ILE A 473 16.91 8.06 14.35
N ASN A 474 16.57 9.27 14.79
CA ASN A 474 17.07 9.81 16.05
C ASN A 474 16.54 9.03 17.26
N SER A 475 15.32 8.49 17.16
CA SER A 475 14.70 7.70 18.22
C SER A 475 13.72 6.65 17.66
N LEU A 476 13.78 5.39 18.09
CA LEU A 476 12.82 4.36 17.63
C LEU A 476 11.36 4.73 17.89
N SER A 477 11.08 5.57 18.90
CA SER A 477 9.76 6.14 19.15
C SER A 477 9.14 6.83 17.92
N GLN A 478 9.96 7.34 16.98
CA GLN A 478 9.51 7.95 15.73
C GLN A 478 8.89 6.95 14.75
N LEU A 479 9.17 5.66 14.90
CA LEU A 479 8.55 4.59 14.12
C LEU A 479 7.22 4.12 14.73
N SER A 480 6.80 4.64 15.89
CA SER A 480 5.54 4.23 16.54
C SER A 480 4.30 4.44 15.66
N PRO A 481 4.15 5.56 14.91
CA PRO A 481 3.03 5.73 13.99
C PRO A 481 3.01 4.67 12.88
N ILE A 482 4.18 4.25 12.41
CA ILE A 482 4.36 3.28 11.32
C ILE A 482 4.06 1.86 11.80
N THR A 483 4.62 1.49 12.95
CA THR A 483 4.51 0.13 13.51
C THR A 483 3.18 -0.12 14.22
N LYS A 484 2.40 0.93 14.50
CA LYS A 484 1.16 0.87 15.30
C LYS A 484 1.40 0.29 16.70
N SER A 485 2.60 0.47 17.23
CA SER A 485 3.04 0.04 18.56
C SER A 485 3.89 1.11 19.22
N GLU A 486 3.79 1.27 20.54
CA GLU A 486 4.67 2.17 21.28
C GLU A 486 6.09 1.61 21.29
N LEU A 487 7.02 2.36 20.68
CA LEU A 487 8.44 2.01 20.64
C LEU A 487 9.24 2.87 21.62
N PRO A 488 10.30 2.31 22.23
CA PRO A 488 11.06 3.00 23.26
C PRO A 488 11.87 4.19 22.71
N GLU A 489 12.06 5.22 23.55
CA GLU A 489 12.89 6.39 23.22
C GLU A 489 14.38 6.04 23.24
N THR A 490 14.86 5.44 22.16
CA THR A 490 16.26 4.98 22.02
C THR A 490 16.82 5.43 20.69
N GLY A 491 18.08 5.88 20.66
CA GLY A 491 18.80 6.22 19.42
C GLY A 491 20.08 6.99 19.65
N PRO A 492 20.75 7.46 18.58
CA PRO A 492 20.33 7.34 17.17
C PRO A 492 20.51 5.93 16.59
N TRP A 493 19.77 5.63 15.53
CA TRP A 493 19.80 4.39 14.77
C TRP A 493 19.99 4.65 13.28
N THR A 494 20.66 3.74 12.60
CA THR A 494 20.72 3.66 11.14
C THR A 494 20.14 2.32 10.69
N LEU A 495 19.23 2.37 9.71
CA LEU A 495 18.61 1.20 9.10
C LEU A 495 19.02 1.16 7.63
N GLN A 496 19.60 0.04 7.21
CA GLN A 496 19.88 -0.25 5.80
C GLN A 496 19.17 -1.55 5.43
N ALA A 497 18.20 -1.48 4.55
CA ALA A 497 17.49 -2.65 4.04
C ALA A 497 17.62 -2.75 2.52
N ARG A 498 17.71 -3.98 2.02
CA ARG A 498 17.70 -4.31 0.59
C ARG A 498 16.78 -5.48 0.38
N ALA A 499 15.88 -5.38 -0.60
CA ALA A 499 15.09 -6.52 -1.03
C ALA A 499 15.28 -6.75 -2.54
N ALA A 500 15.33 -8.01 -2.93
CA ALA A 500 15.37 -8.39 -4.33
C ALA A 500 14.62 -9.70 -4.56
N GLY A 501 13.78 -9.76 -5.60
CA GLY A 501 13.00 -10.95 -5.92
C GLY A 501 11.84 -10.71 -6.88
N ASP A 502 11.03 -11.75 -7.04
CA ASP A 502 9.79 -11.73 -7.82
C ASP A 502 8.60 -11.77 -6.85
N VAL A 503 7.91 -10.64 -6.68
CA VAL A 503 7.01 -10.42 -5.51
C VAL A 503 5.73 -11.26 -5.57
N LEU A 504 5.23 -11.59 -6.76
CA LEU A 504 3.95 -12.30 -6.91
C LEU A 504 4.05 -13.82 -6.92
N ASP A 505 5.19 -14.38 -7.35
CA ASP A 505 5.26 -15.82 -7.67
C ASP A 505 6.68 -16.39 -7.58
N GLY A 506 7.58 -15.74 -6.82
CA GLY A 506 8.96 -16.19 -6.76
C GLY A 506 9.74 -15.81 -5.50
N PRO A 507 10.97 -16.33 -5.40
CA PRO A 507 11.78 -16.18 -4.20
C PRO A 507 12.19 -14.73 -4.01
N THR A 508 12.10 -14.27 -2.76
CA THR A 508 12.51 -12.93 -2.34
C THR A 508 13.59 -13.02 -1.27
N THR A 509 14.68 -12.29 -1.51
CA THR A 509 15.73 -12.05 -0.52
C THR A 509 15.54 -10.69 0.13
N LEU A 510 15.70 -10.61 1.44
CA LEU A 510 15.66 -9.38 2.24
C LEU A 510 16.88 -9.38 3.16
N THR A 511 17.74 -8.37 3.05
CA THR A 511 18.81 -8.12 4.01
C THR A 511 18.52 -6.81 4.72
N ALA A 512 18.52 -6.81 6.05
CA ALA A 512 18.36 -5.62 6.88
C ALA A 512 19.50 -5.52 7.90
N ASN A 513 20.10 -4.34 8.02
CA ASN A 513 21.12 -4.00 9.00
C ASN A 513 20.62 -2.80 9.81
N LEU A 514 20.41 -3.00 11.10
CA LEU A 514 20.04 -1.97 12.06
C LEU A 514 21.23 -1.74 13.00
N ALA A 515 21.78 -0.53 13.03
CA ALA A 515 22.90 -0.18 13.90
C ALA A 515 22.55 1.03 14.76
N GLY A 516 22.84 0.96 16.04
CA GLY A 516 22.70 2.05 17.00
C GLY A 516 23.87 2.07 17.95
N LYS A 517 23.81 2.89 19.00
CA LYS A 517 24.88 3.01 19.98
C LYS A 517 25.15 1.67 20.68
N GLY A 518 26.19 0.96 20.26
CA GLY A 518 26.63 -0.35 20.75
C GLY A 518 25.59 -1.44 20.67
N THR A 519 24.76 -1.40 19.63
CA THR A 519 23.87 -2.50 19.24
C THR A 519 23.82 -2.55 17.72
N GLN A 520 24.07 -3.71 17.15
CA GLN A 520 23.98 -3.95 15.72
C GLN A 520 23.26 -5.26 15.47
N ALA A 521 22.27 -5.25 14.58
CA ALA A 521 21.51 -6.41 14.18
C ALA A 521 21.51 -6.53 12.67
N VAL A 522 21.91 -7.67 12.15
CA VAL A 522 21.84 -8.02 10.73
C VAL A 522 20.90 -9.22 10.58
N VAL A 523 19.95 -9.10 9.67
CA VAL A 523 18.99 -10.13 9.33
C VAL A 523 19.03 -10.37 7.83
N ASP A 524 19.34 -11.60 7.43
CA ASP A 524 19.24 -12.07 6.04
C ASP A 524 18.08 -13.05 5.95
N VAL A 525 17.07 -12.75 5.14
CA VAL A 525 15.88 -13.57 4.95
C VAL A 525 15.76 -13.99 3.49
N PHE A 526 15.47 -15.25 3.27
CA PHE A 526 15.03 -15.82 2.01
C PHE A 526 13.61 -16.37 2.21
N VAL A 527 12.65 -15.85 1.45
CA VAL A 527 11.26 -16.29 1.47
C VAL A 527 10.94 -16.87 0.10
N ALA A 528 10.36 -18.07 0.04
CA ALA A 528 10.01 -18.69 -1.24
C ALA A 528 8.81 -17.98 -1.91
N ASP A 529 7.86 -17.51 -1.09
CA ASP A 529 6.68 -16.74 -1.49
C ASP A 529 6.33 -15.72 -0.39
N ILE A 530 6.41 -14.43 -0.69
CA ILE A 530 6.15 -13.37 0.30
C ILE A 530 4.65 -13.23 0.66
N LEU A 531 3.75 -13.80 -0.17
CA LEU A 531 2.32 -13.88 0.12
C LEU A 531 2.00 -15.02 1.11
N SER A 532 2.92 -15.98 1.29
CA SER A 532 2.81 -17.10 2.21
C SER A 532 4.09 -17.27 3.05
N LEU A 533 4.11 -16.66 4.24
CA LEU A 533 5.24 -16.72 5.18
C LEU A 533 5.39 -18.09 5.89
N ASP A 534 4.83 -19.17 5.35
CA ASP A 534 4.92 -20.52 5.88
C ASP A 534 6.25 -21.22 5.52
N THR A 535 7.00 -20.66 4.56
CA THR A 535 8.32 -21.13 4.15
C THR A 535 9.35 -20.00 4.08
N PHE A 536 10.28 -19.99 5.02
CA PHE A 536 11.39 -19.03 5.01
C PHE A 536 12.68 -19.64 5.56
N GLN A 537 13.81 -19.01 5.20
CA GLN A 537 15.10 -19.21 5.85
C GLN A 537 15.59 -17.84 6.29
N ALA A 538 15.97 -17.69 7.55
CA ALA A 538 16.45 -16.42 8.08
C ALA A 538 17.73 -16.64 8.89
N LYS A 539 18.75 -15.82 8.66
CA LYS A 539 19.95 -15.75 9.48
C LYS A 539 19.91 -14.46 10.28
N LEU A 540 20.01 -14.57 11.61
CA LEU A 540 20.12 -13.44 12.53
C LEU A 540 21.55 -13.36 13.06
N SER A 541 22.10 -12.16 13.11
CA SER A 541 23.32 -11.81 13.83
C SER A 541 23.05 -10.55 14.65
N LEU A 542 23.12 -10.62 15.97
CA LEU A 542 22.87 -9.50 16.88
C LEU A 542 24.06 -9.34 17.82
N GLU A 543 24.70 -8.18 17.78
CA GLU A 543 25.79 -7.80 18.66
C GLU A 543 25.33 -6.64 19.55
N ALA A 544 25.54 -6.73 20.85
CA ALA A 544 25.25 -5.66 21.79
C ALA A 544 26.38 -5.53 22.83
N GLU A 545 26.75 -4.30 23.18
CA GLU A 545 27.80 -4.03 24.17
C GLU A 545 27.44 -4.55 25.57
N SER A 546 26.14 -4.63 25.89
CA SER A 546 25.66 -5.23 27.13
C SER A 546 24.18 -5.64 27.05
N LEU A 547 23.80 -6.65 27.84
CA LEU A 547 22.41 -7.11 27.96
C LEU A 547 21.43 -6.02 28.45
N PRO A 548 21.78 -5.13 29.40
CA PRO A 548 20.93 -4.00 29.77
C PRO A 548 20.53 -3.09 28.60
N ARG A 549 21.36 -2.96 27.55
CA ARG A 549 20.99 -2.18 26.36
C ARG A 549 19.83 -2.79 25.60
N LEU A 550 19.79 -4.11 25.47
CA LEU A 550 18.62 -4.80 24.93
C LEU A 550 17.44 -4.72 25.88
N GLY A 551 17.69 -4.69 27.19
CA GLY A 551 16.67 -4.45 28.21
C GLY A 551 15.89 -3.17 27.95
N VAL A 552 16.57 -2.06 27.64
CA VAL A 552 15.91 -0.79 27.26
C VAL A 552 15.03 -0.94 26.02
N LEU A 553 15.46 -1.71 25.01
CA LEU A 553 14.65 -1.98 23.80
C LEU A 553 13.41 -2.81 24.09
N MET A 554 13.49 -3.72 25.06
CA MET A 554 12.39 -4.59 25.48
C MET A 554 11.55 -4.02 26.63
N ASN A 555 11.88 -2.81 27.10
CA ASN A 555 11.32 -2.21 28.31
C ASN A 555 11.42 -3.12 29.55
N LYS A 556 12.58 -3.75 29.75
CA LYS A 556 12.90 -4.66 30.87
C LYS A 556 14.24 -4.31 31.50
N GLU A 557 14.31 -4.39 32.83
CA GLU A 557 15.60 -4.36 33.53
C GLU A 557 16.26 -5.73 33.40
N LEU A 558 17.35 -5.80 32.64
CA LEU A 558 18.15 -7.02 32.48
C LEU A 558 19.47 -6.87 33.25
N PRO A 559 19.97 -7.94 33.89
CA PRO A 559 21.24 -7.89 34.61
C PRO A 559 22.40 -7.64 33.64
N ASP A 560 23.47 -7.01 34.14
CA ASP A 560 24.69 -6.84 33.34
C ASP A 560 25.46 -8.17 33.29
N GLY A 561 25.57 -8.73 32.08
CA GLY A 561 26.28 -9.98 31.78
C GLY A 561 27.49 -9.78 30.85
N GLY A 562 27.87 -8.53 30.57
CA GLY A 562 28.89 -8.20 29.57
C GLY A 562 28.35 -8.22 28.12
N PRO A 563 29.24 -8.16 27.11
CA PRO A 563 28.87 -8.10 25.71
C PRO A 563 28.09 -9.33 25.27
N LEU A 564 27.04 -9.11 24.49
CA LEU A 564 26.15 -10.14 23.96
C LEU A 564 26.35 -10.27 22.46
N ASN A 565 26.51 -11.50 21.98
CA ASN A 565 26.43 -11.85 20.58
C ASN A 565 25.44 -13.00 20.42
N VAL A 566 24.50 -12.87 19.48
CA VAL A 566 23.49 -13.87 19.16
C VAL A 566 23.57 -14.15 17.67
N VAL A 567 23.81 -15.40 17.31
CA VAL A 567 23.77 -15.89 15.94
C VAL A 567 22.81 -17.06 15.87
N GLY A 568 22.00 -17.14 14.81
CA GLY A 568 21.14 -18.30 14.60
C GLY A 568 20.56 -18.37 13.20
N MET A 569 20.25 -19.58 12.76
CA MET A 569 19.57 -19.85 11.50
C MET A 569 18.17 -20.39 11.75
N ALA A 570 17.15 -19.63 11.38
CA ALA A 570 15.76 -20.07 11.45
C ALA A 570 15.31 -20.61 10.09
N HIS A 571 14.60 -21.73 10.10
CA HIS A 571 13.96 -22.32 8.93
C HIS A 571 12.50 -22.59 9.27
N ALA A 572 11.58 -22.14 8.43
CA ALA A 572 10.17 -22.47 8.56
C ALA A 572 9.69 -23.31 7.39
N LYS A 573 8.81 -24.26 7.70
CA LYS A 573 7.97 -25.02 6.77
C LYS A 573 6.56 -25.05 7.35
N PRO A 574 5.53 -25.38 6.54
CA PRO A 574 4.17 -25.47 7.04
C PRO A 574 4.07 -26.42 8.25
N GLY A 575 3.76 -25.86 9.42
CA GLY A 575 3.63 -26.60 10.68
C GLY A 575 4.95 -26.93 11.42
N GLU A 576 6.11 -26.48 10.94
CA GLU A 576 7.41 -26.75 11.58
C GLU A 576 8.34 -25.53 11.51
N TYR A 577 8.85 -25.09 12.66
CA TYR A 577 9.82 -24.02 12.80
C TYR A 577 11.08 -24.58 13.45
N ARG A 578 12.22 -24.46 12.77
CA ARG A 578 13.50 -24.92 13.25
C ARG A 578 14.42 -23.72 13.48
N VAL A 579 15.19 -23.75 14.56
CA VAL A 579 16.31 -22.84 14.80
C VAL A 579 17.53 -23.71 14.98
N ASP A 580 18.46 -23.63 14.02
CA ASP A 580 19.73 -24.34 14.02
C ASP A 580 20.87 -23.39 14.38
N GLU A 581 21.93 -23.96 14.94
CA GLU A 581 23.18 -23.24 15.24
C GLU A 581 22.91 -21.97 16.08
N PHE A 582 21.94 -22.03 17.00
CA PHE A 582 21.62 -20.90 17.87
C PHE A 582 22.73 -20.75 18.91
N LEU A 583 23.60 -19.77 18.70
CA LEU A 583 24.72 -19.46 19.56
C LEU A 583 24.47 -18.11 20.23
N VAL A 584 24.46 -18.11 21.56
CA VAL A 584 24.44 -16.91 22.39
C VAL A 584 25.71 -16.87 23.22
N THR A 585 26.54 -15.85 23.03
CA THR A 585 27.68 -15.59 23.91
C THR A 585 27.41 -14.32 24.72
N MET A 586 27.52 -14.39 26.04
CA MET A 586 27.32 -13.28 26.95
C MET A 586 28.49 -13.24 27.94
N GLY A 587 29.45 -12.33 27.71
CA GLY A 587 30.69 -12.32 28.48
C GLY A 587 31.49 -13.62 28.30
N GLU A 588 31.63 -14.40 29.38
CA GLU A 588 32.25 -15.73 29.35
C GLU A 588 31.24 -16.88 29.15
N SER A 589 29.94 -16.57 29.24
CA SER A 589 28.86 -17.55 29.11
C SER A 589 28.55 -17.85 27.64
N GLU A 590 28.27 -19.11 27.34
CA GLU A 590 27.96 -19.59 26.00
C GLU A 590 26.74 -20.53 26.06
N ILE A 591 25.76 -20.30 25.19
CA ILE A 591 24.57 -21.14 25.02
C ILE A 591 24.51 -21.55 23.55
N GLU A 592 24.60 -22.84 23.30
CA GLU A 592 24.41 -23.45 21.98
C GLU A 592 23.09 -24.23 22.00
N ALA A 593 22.18 -24.02 21.05
CA ALA A 593 20.93 -24.75 20.98
C ALA A 593 20.49 -25.06 19.54
N ASP A 594 19.85 -26.22 19.38
CA ASP A 594 19.10 -26.58 18.18
C ASP A 594 17.67 -26.92 18.62
N LEU A 595 16.69 -26.17 18.09
CA LEU A 595 15.31 -26.22 18.54
C LEU A 595 14.36 -26.45 17.34
N VAL A 596 13.36 -27.30 17.53
CA VAL A 596 12.27 -27.56 16.59
C VAL A 596 10.95 -27.35 17.30
N TYR A 597 10.12 -26.47 16.75
CA TYR A 597 8.77 -26.21 17.21
C TYR A 597 7.76 -26.66 16.14
N THR A 598 6.94 -27.66 16.47
CA THR A 598 5.95 -28.24 15.56
C THR A 598 4.54 -27.80 15.96
N LEU A 599 3.80 -27.23 15.02
CA LEU A 599 2.39 -26.91 15.15
C LEU A 599 1.54 -27.96 14.42
N PRO A 600 0.44 -28.43 15.04
CA PRO A 600 -0.49 -29.34 14.38
C PRO A 600 -1.23 -28.61 13.23
N VAL A 601 -1.33 -29.26 12.08
CA VAL A 601 -1.96 -28.70 10.86
C VAL A 601 -3.45 -28.36 11.06
N LYS A 602 -4.12 -28.97 12.05
CA LYS A 602 -5.44 -28.59 12.54
C LYS A 602 -5.39 -28.39 14.06
N PRO A 603 -5.92 -27.28 14.62
CA PRO A 603 -5.92 -27.04 16.07
C PRO A 603 -6.56 -28.17 16.88
N GLU A 604 -7.51 -28.90 16.29
CA GLU A 604 -8.22 -30.03 16.91
C GLU A 604 -7.43 -31.37 16.84
N SER A 605 -6.27 -31.40 16.18
CA SER A 605 -5.51 -32.64 15.87
C SER A 605 -4.25 -32.88 16.72
N GLY A 606 -3.89 -31.97 17.62
CA GLY A 606 -2.74 -32.14 18.51
C GLY A 606 -2.42 -30.89 19.33
N GLN A 607 -1.39 -30.99 20.18
CA GLN A 607 -0.81 -29.86 20.93
C GLN A 607 0.52 -29.45 20.26
N PRO A 608 0.91 -28.16 20.31
CA PRO A 608 2.23 -27.74 19.87
C PRO A 608 3.34 -28.49 20.61
N LYS A 609 4.42 -28.86 19.91
CA LYS A 609 5.56 -29.57 20.50
C LYS A 609 6.84 -28.75 20.32
N LEU A 610 7.59 -28.54 21.40
CA LEU A 610 8.95 -28.03 21.37
C LEU A 610 9.93 -29.18 21.62
N ALA A 611 10.89 -29.41 20.72
CA ALA A 611 11.92 -30.43 20.87
C ALA A 611 13.30 -29.86 20.57
N GLY A 612 14.35 -30.39 21.19
CA GLY A 612 15.70 -29.91 20.90
C GLY A 612 16.76 -30.29 21.92
N GLN A 613 17.94 -29.72 21.71
CA GLN A 613 19.07 -29.85 22.61
C GLN A 613 19.70 -28.49 22.89
N ALA A 614 20.17 -28.29 24.12
CA ALA A 614 20.87 -27.09 24.55
C ALA A 614 22.13 -27.45 25.34
N SER A 615 23.22 -26.74 25.07
CA SER A 615 24.50 -26.83 25.75
C SER A 615 24.84 -25.47 26.33
N ILE A 616 24.97 -25.39 27.66
CA ILE A 616 25.21 -24.14 28.40
C ILE A 616 26.58 -24.24 29.06
N LYS A 617 27.46 -23.28 28.82
CA LYS A 617 28.82 -23.24 29.38
C LYS A 617 29.03 -21.93 30.15
N ASN A 618 29.69 -22.00 31.31
CA ASN A 618 30.13 -20.84 32.11
C ASN A 618 29.02 -19.83 32.45
N LEU A 619 27.78 -20.28 32.63
CA LEU A 619 26.66 -19.41 32.96
C LEU A 619 26.60 -19.16 34.47
N ASP A 620 26.56 -17.91 34.89
CA ASP A 620 26.28 -17.53 36.27
C ASP A 620 24.83 -17.08 36.42
N ILE A 621 24.00 -17.91 37.07
CA ILE A 621 22.59 -17.61 37.34
C ILE A 621 22.39 -16.97 38.73
N THR A 622 23.45 -16.73 39.49
CA THR A 622 23.37 -16.08 40.81
C THR A 622 22.59 -14.75 40.76
N PRO A 623 22.78 -13.85 39.77
CA PRO A 623 22.02 -12.60 39.68
C PRO A 623 20.51 -12.81 39.49
N LEU A 624 20.12 -13.87 38.77
CA LEU A 624 18.70 -14.19 38.54
C LEU A 624 18.02 -14.64 39.84
N LEU A 625 18.76 -15.32 40.72
CA LEU A 625 18.28 -15.81 42.02
C LEU A 625 18.33 -14.76 43.14
N ALA A 626 18.97 -13.60 42.92
CA ALA A 626 19.09 -12.53 43.91
C ALA A 626 17.86 -11.61 44.00
N SER A 627 16.90 -11.75 43.08
CA SER A 627 15.69 -10.93 43.03
C SER A 627 14.66 -11.38 44.09
N GLY A 628 14.72 -10.75 45.27
CA GLY A 628 13.78 -11.01 46.37
C GLY A 628 14.30 -10.68 47.76
N GLN A 629 15.56 -10.28 47.90
CA GLN A 629 16.11 -9.80 49.17
C GLN A 629 16.41 -8.30 49.03
N ASP A 630 15.41 -7.47 49.34
CA ASP A 630 15.75 -6.24 50.05
C ASP A 630 16.54 -6.71 51.27
N GLU A 631 17.83 -6.38 51.31
CA GLU A 631 18.61 -6.49 52.53
C GLU A 631 17.82 -5.73 53.60
N ALA A 632 17.12 -6.46 54.46
CA ALA A 632 16.71 -5.92 55.74
C ALA A 632 18.01 -5.63 56.49
N GLU A 633 18.60 -4.46 56.23
CA GLU A 633 19.51 -3.80 57.15
C GLU A 633 18.75 -3.71 58.47
N LEU A 634 19.05 -4.64 59.38
CA LEU A 634 18.84 -4.45 60.80
C LEU A 634 19.77 -3.32 61.22
N THR A 635 19.32 -2.09 60.94
CA THR A 635 19.93 -0.87 61.45
C THR A 635 20.03 -1.02 62.97
N THR A 636 21.25 -1.04 63.47
CA THR A 636 21.52 -0.78 64.88
C THR A 636 21.27 0.70 65.12
N GLY A 637 19.99 1.06 65.26
CA GLY A 637 19.57 2.38 65.69
C GLY A 637 19.64 2.49 67.21
N ASP A 638 20.38 3.49 67.68
CA ASP A 638 20.34 4.01 69.05
C ASP A 638 18.87 4.20 69.51
N PRO A 639 18.50 3.88 70.78
CA PRO A 639 17.12 4.01 71.27
C PRO A 639 16.65 5.46 71.48
N ALA A 640 17.24 6.43 70.78
CA ALA A 640 17.09 7.85 71.06
C ALA A 640 16.60 8.69 69.88
N THR A 641 15.89 8.12 68.90
CA THR A 641 15.07 8.90 67.95
C THR A 641 13.92 8.05 67.42
N ALA A 642 13.03 7.62 68.32
CA ALA A 642 11.71 7.10 67.97
C ALA A 642 10.67 8.15 68.34
N ASP A 643 10.62 9.24 67.57
CA ASP A 643 9.44 10.09 67.54
C ASP A 643 9.43 10.89 66.23
N LYS A 644 8.29 10.86 65.53
CA LYS A 644 7.99 11.51 64.23
C LYS A 644 8.36 10.76 62.95
N SER A 645 7.57 9.74 62.64
CA SER A 645 6.96 9.55 61.31
C SER A 645 6.03 8.33 61.32
N MET A 646 4.93 8.47 62.06
CA MET A 646 3.71 7.68 61.84
C MET A 646 2.64 8.66 61.41
N GLU A 647 2.40 8.80 60.10
CA GLU A 647 1.10 9.15 59.51
C GLU A 647 1.21 9.09 57.98
N GLU A 648 0.21 8.46 57.34
CA GLU A 648 -0.02 8.25 55.90
C GLU A 648 0.91 7.21 55.23
N THR A 649 0.46 6.02 54.79
CA THR A 649 -0.76 5.74 54.03
C THR A 649 -1.16 4.27 54.24
N ALA A 650 -2.35 4.06 54.79
CA ALA A 650 -3.01 2.77 54.82
C ALA A 650 -3.75 2.57 53.48
N GLU A 651 -3.06 2.02 52.50
CA GLU A 651 -3.71 1.30 51.40
C GLU A 651 -3.59 -0.20 51.64
N LYS A 652 -4.74 -0.87 51.60
CA LYS A 652 -4.91 -2.31 51.67
C LYS A 652 -3.99 -3.02 50.66
N LYS A 653 -2.79 -3.41 51.09
CA LYS A 653 -2.26 -4.71 50.67
C LYS A 653 -3.05 -5.74 51.46
N GLU A 654 -3.94 -6.46 50.78
CA GLU A 654 -4.33 -7.79 51.25
C GLU A 654 -3.02 -8.52 51.59
N SER A 655 -2.78 -8.77 52.86
CA SER A 655 -1.87 -9.82 53.27
C SER A 655 -2.48 -11.10 52.75
N SER A 656 -2.21 -11.45 51.49
CA SER A 656 -2.40 -12.83 51.07
C SER A 656 -1.58 -13.65 52.04
N ASP A 657 -2.25 -14.56 52.74
CA ASP A 657 -1.68 -15.80 53.28
C ASP A 657 -0.52 -16.24 52.36
N LYS A 658 0.73 -15.85 52.68
CA LYS A 658 1.90 -16.13 51.82
C LYS A 658 2.26 -17.60 52.04
N LYS A 659 1.50 -18.48 51.42
CA LYS A 659 1.80 -19.90 51.30
C LYS A 659 2.83 -20.09 50.18
N LEU A 660 3.84 -20.89 50.44
CA LEU A 660 4.88 -21.30 49.51
C LEU A 660 4.30 -22.18 48.39
N PHE A 661 3.32 -23.01 48.70
CA PHE A 661 2.67 -23.92 47.76
C PHE A 661 1.35 -23.34 47.26
N SER A 662 1.24 -23.17 45.95
CA SER A 662 0.04 -22.65 45.29
C SER A 662 -1.14 -23.62 45.42
N ASN A 663 -2.32 -23.08 45.77
CA ASN A 663 -3.58 -23.84 45.78
C ASN A 663 -4.29 -23.84 44.41
N LYS A 664 -3.70 -23.25 43.36
CA LYS A 664 -4.30 -23.23 42.01
C LYS A 664 -4.35 -24.65 41.41
N PRO A 665 -5.44 -25.03 40.72
CA PRO A 665 -5.53 -26.34 40.06
C PRO A 665 -4.44 -26.52 38.99
N LEU A 666 -3.75 -27.66 38.99
CA LEU A 666 -2.71 -27.99 38.01
C LEU A 666 -3.25 -28.16 36.58
N GLN A 667 -4.55 -28.44 36.44
CA GLN A 667 -5.21 -28.59 35.13
C GLN A 667 -5.38 -27.27 34.36
N ASP A 668 -5.37 -26.11 35.03
CA ASP A 668 -5.46 -24.80 34.38
C ASP A 668 -4.08 -24.29 33.90
N GLU A 669 -3.02 -25.04 34.16
CA GLU A 669 -1.63 -24.67 33.87
C GLU A 669 -1.16 -25.10 32.46
N ALA A 670 0.08 -24.71 32.12
CA ALA A 670 0.68 -24.94 30.81
C ALA A 670 0.88 -26.44 30.45
N LEU A 671 0.74 -27.35 31.41
CA LEU A 671 1.06 -28.78 31.28
C LEU A 671 0.21 -29.53 30.24
N HIS A 672 -1.01 -29.06 29.94
CA HIS A 672 -1.88 -29.63 28.90
C HIS A 672 -1.91 -28.83 27.60
N LYS A 673 -1.23 -27.69 27.55
CA LYS A 673 -1.26 -26.78 26.39
C LYS A 673 -0.13 -27.05 25.41
N TYR A 674 0.97 -27.64 25.89
CA TYR A 674 2.20 -27.81 25.13
C TYR A 674 2.82 -29.17 25.44
N ASN A 675 3.48 -29.74 24.43
CA ASN A 675 4.40 -30.86 24.57
C ASN A 675 5.84 -30.37 24.49
N MET A 676 6.75 -31.05 25.19
CA MET A 676 8.17 -30.68 25.28
C MET A 676 9.06 -31.92 25.24
N ASP A 677 10.23 -31.83 24.61
CA ASP A 677 11.27 -32.86 24.59
C ASP A 677 12.65 -32.18 24.45
N LEU A 678 13.21 -31.74 25.58
CA LEU A 678 14.44 -30.96 25.63
C LEU A 678 15.55 -31.73 26.35
N LYS A 679 16.72 -31.81 25.72
CA LYS A 679 17.94 -32.30 26.34
C LYS A 679 18.84 -31.12 26.68
N VAL A 680 19.24 -30.99 27.94
CA VAL A 680 20.06 -29.87 28.41
C VAL A 680 21.34 -30.43 28.99
N ALA A 681 22.49 -29.95 28.50
CA ALA A 681 23.80 -30.19 29.08
C ALA A 681 24.35 -28.86 29.62
N VAL A 682 24.92 -28.90 30.82
CA VAL A 682 25.49 -27.74 31.49
C VAL A 682 26.94 -28.03 31.85
N THR A 683 27.84 -27.07 31.62
CA THR A 683 29.25 -27.13 32.00
C THR A 683 29.61 -25.85 32.74
N ASN A 684 30.15 -25.98 33.95
CA ASN A 684 30.58 -24.86 34.77
C ASN A 684 29.48 -23.81 34.98
N VAL A 685 28.27 -24.24 35.29
CA VAL A 685 27.16 -23.34 35.59
C VAL A 685 27.17 -23.01 37.08
N THR A 686 27.33 -21.74 37.41
CA THR A 686 27.31 -21.23 38.78
C THR A 686 25.87 -20.99 39.20
N ILE A 687 25.37 -21.82 40.11
CA ILE A 687 24.01 -21.71 40.67
C ILE A 687 23.97 -20.62 41.74
N ARG A 688 25.01 -20.56 42.57
CA ARG A 688 25.20 -19.52 43.59
C ARG A 688 26.69 -19.31 43.80
N GLU A 689 27.10 -18.16 44.34
CA GLU A 689 28.49 -17.86 44.63
C GLU A 689 29.23 -19.04 45.31
N GLY A 690 30.29 -19.52 44.66
CA GLY A 690 31.12 -20.66 45.09
C GLY A 690 30.57 -22.05 44.76
N PHE A 691 29.37 -22.16 44.17
CA PHE A 691 28.72 -23.42 43.81
C PHE A 691 28.47 -23.51 42.31
N SER A 692 29.36 -24.22 41.63
CA SER A 692 29.28 -24.47 40.19
C SER A 692 29.13 -25.96 39.92
N VAL A 693 28.34 -26.29 38.90
CA VAL A 693 28.04 -27.68 38.53
C VAL A 693 28.28 -27.94 37.05
N ASP A 694 28.66 -29.18 36.75
CA ASP A 694 28.51 -29.79 35.43
C ASP A 694 27.34 -30.76 35.49
N GLY A 695 26.63 -30.97 34.38
CA GLY A 695 25.55 -31.93 34.41
C GLY A 695 24.76 -32.06 33.11
N SER A 696 23.79 -32.96 33.13
CA SER A 696 22.83 -33.11 32.04
C SER A 696 21.46 -33.52 32.56
N THR A 697 20.43 -33.17 31.81
CA THR A 697 19.04 -33.57 32.09
C THR A 697 18.22 -33.67 30.81
N SER A 698 17.15 -34.43 30.86
CA SER A 698 16.11 -34.43 29.83
C SER A 698 14.79 -34.00 30.46
N ALA A 699 14.13 -33.02 29.85
CA ALA A 699 12.82 -32.53 30.26
C ALA A 699 11.81 -32.88 29.18
N THR A 700 10.87 -33.77 29.50
CA THR A 700 9.79 -34.18 28.60
C THR A 700 8.43 -33.81 29.17
N LEU A 701 7.54 -33.29 28.34
CA LEU A 701 6.14 -33.02 28.67
C LEU A 701 5.29 -33.64 27.57
N ASP A 702 4.48 -34.63 27.92
CA ASP A 702 3.57 -35.29 27.00
C ASP A 702 2.15 -35.30 27.59
N ASN A 703 1.33 -34.36 27.10
CA ASN A 703 -0.08 -34.25 27.45
C ASN A 703 -0.36 -34.29 28.97
N GLY A 704 0.31 -33.44 29.75
CA GLY A 704 0.18 -33.40 31.21
C GLY A 704 1.10 -34.33 31.98
N LEU A 705 1.91 -35.17 31.32
CA LEU A 705 2.98 -35.96 31.97
C LEU A 705 4.32 -35.24 31.82
N LEU A 706 4.79 -34.59 32.88
CA LEU A 706 6.10 -33.95 32.95
C LEU A 706 7.11 -34.93 33.56
N LYS A 707 8.22 -35.21 32.87
CA LYS A 707 9.38 -35.92 33.42
C LYS A 707 10.62 -35.06 33.26
N LEU A 708 11.29 -34.79 34.37
CA LEU A 708 12.59 -34.15 34.45
C LEU A 708 13.60 -35.19 34.97
N GLY A 709 14.33 -35.81 34.06
CA GLY A 709 15.37 -36.76 34.40
C GLY A 709 15.77 -37.68 33.23
N PRO A 710 16.85 -38.47 33.40
CA PRO A 710 17.71 -38.48 34.57
C PRO A 710 18.50 -37.16 34.70
N LEU A 711 18.51 -36.58 35.90
CA LEU A 711 19.43 -35.55 36.31
C LEU A 711 20.78 -36.25 36.57
N ASP A 712 21.86 -35.76 35.99
CA ASP A 712 23.24 -36.12 36.36
C ASP A 712 23.95 -34.80 36.65
N ILE A 713 24.34 -34.57 37.90
CA ILE A 713 24.95 -33.33 38.39
C ILE A 713 26.28 -33.68 39.07
N ARG A 714 27.34 -32.96 38.73
CA ARG A 714 28.66 -33.06 39.36
C ARG A 714 29.09 -31.71 39.88
N GLY A 715 29.32 -31.60 41.19
CA GLY A 715 29.81 -30.37 41.80
C GLY A 715 31.28 -30.13 41.47
N LYS A 716 31.65 -28.90 41.08
CA LYS A 716 33.05 -28.51 40.83
C LYS A 716 33.91 -28.59 42.09
N THR A 717 33.30 -28.39 43.25
CA THR A 717 33.94 -28.48 44.58
C THR A 717 33.93 -29.90 45.15
N GLY A 718 33.29 -30.86 44.47
CA GLY A 718 33.06 -32.22 44.94
C GLY A 718 31.58 -32.61 44.91
N GLY A 719 31.33 -33.91 44.84
CA GLY A 719 30.01 -34.51 44.88
C GLY A 719 29.40 -34.86 43.52
N VAL A 720 28.53 -35.86 43.53
CA VAL A 720 27.77 -36.35 42.37
C VAL A 720 26.32 -36.54 42.77
N GLY A 721 25.39 -36.27 41.88
CA GLY A 721 23.98 -36.42 42.16
C GLY A 721 23.19 -36.86 40.96
N GLU A 722 22.24 -37.74 41.20
CA GLU A 722 21.26 -38.19 40.25
C GLU A 722 19.83 -37.91 40.73
N GLY A 723 18.89 -37.88 39.79
CA GLY A 723 17.50 -37.64 40.16
C GLY A 723 16.50 -37.77 39.02
N LEU A 724 15.25 -37.95 39.40
CA LEU A 724 14.09 -38.01 38.52
C LEU A 724 12.93 -37.31 39.23
N ILE A 725 12.31 -36.35 38.55
CA ILE A 725 11.06 -35.74 39.00
C ILE A 725 10.00 -36.03 37.94
N GLU A 726 8.93 -36.71 38.33
CA GLU A 726 7.79 -37.02 37.48
C GLU A 726 6.52 -36.39 38.07
N VAL A 727 5.78 -35.64 37.24
CA VAL A 727 4.47 -35.10 37.58
C VAL A 727 3.47 -35.58 36.54
N ASP A 728 2.53 -36.43 36.95
CA ASP A 728 1.45 -36.96 36.12
C ASP A 728 0.15 -36.22 36.43
N ALA A 729 -0.16 -35.20 35.64
CA ALA A 729 -1.37 -34.39 35.76
C ALA A 729 -2.47 -34.79 34.75
N ARG A 730 -2.40 -35.99 34.15
CA ARG A 730 -3.40 -36.46 33.16
C ARG A 730 -4.81 -36.66 33.72
N ASP A 731 -4.89 -36.89 35.03
CA ASP A 731 -6.13 -36.99 35.79
C ASP A 731 -6.32 -35.74 36.68
N PRO A 732 -7.56 -35.41 37.12
CA PRO A 732 -7.79 -34.26 37.99
C PRO A 732 -6.99 -34.26 39.30
N VAL A 733 -6.71 -35.45 39.82
CA VAL A 733 -5.80 -35.65 40.94
C VAL A 733 -4.45 -36.05 40.35
N ALA A 734 -3.53 -35.08 40.26
CA ALA A 734 -2.19 -35.31 39.76
C ALA A 734 -1.40 -36.20 40.72
N LYS A 735 -0.37 -36.86 40.21
CA LYS A 735 0.62 -37.61 41.00
C LYS A 735 1.99 -36.97 40.83
N ILE A 736 2.78 -36.95 41.90
CA ILE A 736 4.19 -36.54 41.86
C ILE A 736 5.05 -37.67 42.40
N ASP A 737 6.15 -37.96 41.71
CA ASP A 737 7.18 -38.90 42.13
C ASP A 737 8.52 -38.18 42.05
N ILE A 738 9.26 -38.10 43.16
CA ILE A 738 10.53 -37.42 43.28
C ILE A 738 11.56 -38.42 43.79
N PHE A 739 12.59 -38.64 43.00
CA PHE A 739 13.80 -39.35 43.38
C PHE A 739 14.98 -38.40 43.26
N LEU A 740 15.73 -38.19 44.32
CA LEU A 740 16.95 -37.38 44.36
C LEU A 740 17.98 -38.12 45.21
N ASP A 741 19.17 -38.30 44.67
CA ASP A 741 20.30 -38.89 45.37
C ASP A 741 21.54 -38.05 45.09
N PHE A 742 22.04 -37.34 46.09
CA PHE A 742 23.24 -36.52 46.01
C PHE A 742 24.22 -37.01 47.07
N GLU A 743 25.47 -37.24 46.67
CA GLU A 743 26.53 -37.72 47.53
C GLU A 743 27.72 -36.75 47.51
N ASP A 744 28.32 -36.50 48.67
CA ASP A 744 29.59 -35.80 48.88
C ASP A 744 29.64 -34.37 48.30
N PHE A 745 28.50 -33.69 48.17
CA PHE A 745 28.47 -32.30 47.70
C PHE A 745 29.14 -31.37 48.71
N VAL A 746 29.86 -30.36 48.22
CA VAL A 746 30.54 -29.39 49.09
C VAL A 746 29.87 -28.02 49.00
N PRO A 747 29.03 -27.65 50.01
CA PRO A 747 28.36 -26.36 50.03
C PRO A 747 29.36 -25.20 50.13
N PRO A 748 29.18 -24.12 49.36
CA PRO A 748 30.18 -23.05 49.26
C PRO A 748 30.33 -22.20 50.52
N ARG A 749 29.26 -22.07 51.31
CA ARG A 749 29.22 -21.14 52.46
C ARG A 749 29.78 -21.71 53.75
N PHE A 750 29.72 -23.03 53.93
CA PHE A 750 30.11 -23.69 55.17
C PHE A 750 31.07 -24.87 54.95
N GLY A 751 31.34 -25.27 53.70
CA GLY A 751 32.15 -26.45 53.43
C GLY A 751 31.49 -27.72 53.94
N GLY A 752 32.29 -28.74 54.22
CA GLY A 752 31.81 -30.06 54.61
C GLY A 752 31.25 -30.88 53.45
N LYS A 753 30.84 -32.11 53.75
CA LYS A 753 30.21 -33.06 52.82
C LYS A 753 28.71 -33.08 53.05
N PHE A 754 27.93 -32.91 52.00
CA PHE A 754 26.48 -32.88 52.03
C PHE A 754 25.92 -34.02 51.17
N ASP A 755 25.12 -34.87 51.81
CA ASP A 755 24.40 -35.97 51.17
C ASP A 755 22.89 -35.70 51.26
N LEU A 756 22.15 -36.07 50.21
CA LEU A 756 20.69 -35.96 50.13
C LEU A 756 20.11 -37.19 49.43
N ASP A 757 19.34 -38.02 50.14
CA ASP A 757 18.49 -39.10 49.60
C ASP A 757 17.03 -38.69 49.83
N ALA A 758 16.28 -38.47 48.76
CA ALA A 758 14.85 -38.22 48.81
C ALA A 758 14.10 -39.12 47.82
N ASP A 759 13.14 -39.89 48.34
CA ASP A 759 12.23 -40.74 47.58
C ASP A 759 10.82 -40.45 48.10
N LEU A 760 10.07 -39.63 47.36
CA LEU A 760 8.80 -39.03 47.78
C LEU A 760 7.73 -39.19 46.70
N ASP A 761 6.53 -39.63 47.10
CA ASP A 761 5.34 -39.70 46.23
C ASP A 761 4.16 -38.91 46.82
N GLY A 762 3.35 -38.28 45.98
CA GLY A 762 2.20 -37.47 46.43
C GLY A 762 1.05 -37.42 45.43
N ARG A 763 -0.14 -36.99 45.87
CA ARG A 763 -1.35 -36.88 45.04
C ARG A 763 -2.21 -35.66 45.36
N GLY A 764 -2.57 -34.86 44.36
CA GLY A 764 -3.37 -33.67 44.60
C GLY A 764 -3.77 -32.92 43.35
N GLU A 765 -4.79 -32.06 43.48
CA GLU A 765 -5.30 -31.24 42.38
C GLU A 765 -4.51 -29.93 42.19
N SER A 766 -3.67 -29.56 43.17
CA SER A 766 -2.84 -28.36 43.21
C SER A 766 -1.45 -28.68 43.75
N LEU A 767 -0.47 -27.77 43.60
CA LEU A 767 0.85 -27.93 44.20
C LEU A 767 0.76 -28.10 45.72
N ALA A 768 -0.08 -27.32 46.39
CA ALA A 768 -0.31 -27.45 47.84
C ALA A 768 -0.92 -28.81 48.21
N ALA A 769 -1.82 -29.36 47.41
CA ALA A 769 -2.39 -30.69 47.66
C ALA A 769 -1.38 -31.82 47.38
N LEU A 770 -0.52 -31.67 46.37
CA LEU A 770 0.60 -32.60 46.12
C LEU A 770 1.56 -32.60 47.32
N MET A 771 2.04 -31.43 47.74
CA MET A 771 2.96 -31.29 48.88
C MET A 771 2.32 -31.75 50.19
N GLY A 772 1.05 -31.41 50.41
CA GLY A 772 0.28 -31.79 51.59
C GLY A 772 -0.12 -33.27 51.64
N SER A 773 0.13 -34.06 50.60
CA SER A 773 -0.16 -35.50 50.55
C SER A 773 1.10 -36.35 50.40
N LEU A 774 2.29 -35.74 50.43
CA LEU A 774 3.56 -36.44 50.24
C LEU A 774 3.72 -37.58 51.24
N ASN A 775 4.25 -38.69 50.76
CA ASN A 775 4.70 -39.84 51.52
C ASN A 775 6.12 -40.19 51.07
N GLY A 776 6.87 -40.83 51.95
CA GLY A 776 8.18 -41.37 51.60
C GLY A 776 9.27 -40.89 52.55
N ARG A 777 10.50 -40.87 52.03
CA ARG A 777 11.72 -40.68 52.82
C ARG A 777 12.49 -39.46 52.34
N PHE A 778 13.01 -38.72 53.30
CA PHE A 778 13.96 -37.63 53.09
C PHE A 778 15.10 -37.76 54.08
N ILE A 779 16.33 -37.87 53.60
CA ILE A 779 17.55 -37.95 54.40
C ILE A 779 18.48 -36.87 53.86
N ALA A 780 18.85 -35.93 54.72
CA ALA A 780 19.94 -35.01 54.45
C ALA A 780 21.00 -35.15 55.54
N VAL A 781 22.27 -35.26 55.15
CA VAL A 781 23.42 -35.38 56.06
C VAL A 781 24.44 -34.30 55.69
N LEU A 782 25.02 -33.65 56.69
CA LEU A 782 26.07 -32.65 56.54
C LEU A 782 27.20 -32.97 57.51
N GLU A 783 28.38 -33.34 57.01
CA GLU A 783 29.53 -33.76 57.83
C GLU A 783 30.73 -32.83 57.66
N ASP A 784 31.63 -32.83 58.64
CA ASP A 784 32.95 -32.19 58.59
C ASP A 784 32.92 -30.68 58.26
N VAL A 785 32.06 -29.92 58.96
CA VAL A 785 31.92 -28.47 58.77
C VAL A 785 32.65 -27.69 59.88
N GLU A 786 33.60 -26.85 59.50
CA GLU A 786 34.27 -25.94 60.44
C GLU A 786 33.40 -24.69 60.69
N LEU A 787 32.81 -24.58 61.88
CA LEU A 787 31.96 -23.46 62.27
C LEU A 787 32.77 -22.40 63.00
N GLN A 788 32.94 -21.24 62.36
CA GLN A 788 33.49 -20.04 63.01
C GLN A 788 32.41 -19.32 63.82
N LYS A 789 32.78 -18.74 64.97
CA LYS A 789 31.87 -17.95 65.83
C LYS A 789 31.13 -16.84 65.06
N SER A 790 31.79 -16.23 64.08
CA SER A 790 31.25 -15.19 63.19
C SER A 790 30.15 -15.69 62.24
N ALA A 791 30.21 -16.95 61.80
CA ALA A 791 29.21 -17.57 60.93
C ALA A 791 27.91 -17.88 61.69
N LEU A 792 28.01 -18.39 62.92
CA LEU A 792 26.87 -18.64 63.82
C LEU A 792 26.13 -17.35 64.24
N THR A 793 26.87 -16.24 64.37
CA THR A 793 26.32 -14.92 64.71
C THR A 793 25.44 -14.37 63.58
N ARG A 794 25.77 -14.70 62.32
CA ARG A 794 25.05 -14.27 61.11
C ARG A 794 23.73 -15.01 60.89
N PHE A 795 23.66 -16.30 61.24
CA PHE A 795 22.43 -17.10 61.18
C PHE A 795 21.50 -16.90 62.40
N GLY A 796 21.99 -16.21 63.44
CA GLY A 796 21.35 -16.13 64.77
C GLY A 796 20.99 -14.73 65.26
N SER A 797 20.83 -13.76 64.36
CA SER A 797 20.56 -12.36 64.72
C SER A 797 19.27 -12.25 65.55
N GLY A 798 19.45 -11.93 66.84
CA GLY A 798 18.36 -11.62 67.79
C GLY A 798 18.30 -12.52 69.02
N LEU A 799 18.50 -13.84 68.86
CA LEU A 799 18.39 -14.82 69.95
C LEU A 799 19.74 -15.46 70.34
N LEU A 800 20.57 -15.87 69.38
CA LEU A 800 21.83 -16.57 69.64
C LEU A 800 22.93 -15.66 70.19
N ASN A 801 22.84 -14.33 69.97
CA ASN A 801 23.77 -13.36 70.59
C ASN A 801 23.68 -13.30 72.14
N ARG A 802 22.64 -13.87 72.74
CA ARG A 802 22.42 -13.86 74.21
C ARG A 802 22.80 -15.16 74.90
N ILE A 803 23.20 -16.17 74.14
CA ILE A 803 23.57 -17.50 74.63
C ILE A 803 24.96 -17.73 74.05
N ASN A 804 26.05 -17.58 74.83
CA ASN A 804 27.41 -17.90 74.34
C ASN A 804 27.63 -19.40 74.53
N PRO A 805 27.36 -20.27 73.53
CA PRO A 805 27.23 -21.71 73.77
C PRO A 805 28.55 -22.46 73.50
N LEU A 806 29.61 -21.77 73.07
CA LEU A 806 30.88 -22.34 72.61
C LEU A 806 32.05 -21.75 73.40
N ALA A 807 33.02 -22.60 73.74
CA ALA A 807 34.17 -22.23 74.56
C ALA A 807 35.35 -21.71 73.72
N ASP A 808 35.49 -22.19 72.47
CA ASP A 808 36.56 -21.83 71.53
C ASP A 808 36.05 -20.97 70.35
N ASP A 809 36.98 -20.31 69.63
CA ASP A 809 36.68 -19.43 68.50
C ASP A 809 36.25 -20.19 67.23
N ASN A 810 36.64 -21.47 67.12
CA ASN A 810 36.24 -22.41 66.07
C ASN A 810 35.69 -23.70 66.72
N THR A 811 34.57 -24.20 66.23
CA THR A 811 34.02 -25.52 66.60
C THR A 811 33.82 -26.36 65.35
N MET A 812 34.02 -27.68 65.43
CA MET A 812 33.76 -28.58 64.30
C MET A 812 32.37 -29.19 64.47
N LEU A 813 31.50 -28.98 63.49
CA LEU A 813 30.29 -29.79 63.31
C LEU A 813 30.74 -31.11 62.70
N GLU A 814 30.77 -32.15 63.53
CA GLU A 814 31.12 -33.50 63.12
C GLU A 814 30.06 -34.04 62.16
N CYS A 815 28.77 -33.84 62.49
CA CYS A 815 27.67 -34.19 61.60
C CYS A 815 26.34 -33.51 62.00
N ALA A 816 25.54 -33.07 61.02
CA ALA A 816 24.13 -32.77 61.15
C ALA A 816 23.32 -33.70 60.24
N ILE A 817 22.21 -34.23 60.75
CA ILE A 817 21.34 -35.16 60.03
C ILE A 817 19.89 -34.75 60.20
N ALA A 818 19.16 -34.78 59.09
CA ALA A 818 17.72 -34.61 59.00
C ALA A 818 17.14 -35.83 58.28
N ARG A 819 16.63 -36.81 59.03
CA ARG A 819 16.08 -38.06 58.50
C ARG A 819 14.59 -38.15 58.77
N PHE A 820 13.77 -37.75 57.81
CA PHE A 820 12.33 -37.69 57.97
C PHE A 820 11.60 -38.76 57.15
N GLU A 821 10.54 -39.29 57.75
CA GLU A 821 9.50 -40.00 57.02
C GLU A 821 8.33 -39.05 56.89
N VAL A 822 7.92 -38.75 55.66
CA VAL A 822 6.71 -37.98 55.39
C VAL A 822 5.56 -38.96 55.33
N LYS A 823 4.48 -38.67 56.06
CA LYS A 823 3.25 -39.47 56.04
C LYS A 823 2.07 -38.53 55.87
N ASP A 824 1.43 -38.60 54.70
CA ASP A 824 0.28 -37.77 54.33
C ASP A 824 0.56 -36.28 54.59
N GLY A 825 1.71 -35.79 54.10
CA GLY A 825 2.17 -34.41 54.29
C GLY A 825 2.57 -34.01 55.71
N ILE A 826 2.57 -34.94 56.67
CA ILE A 826 3.03 -34.68 58.04
C ILE A 826 4.43 -35.26 58.23
N VAL A 827 5.32 -34.44 58.76
CA VAL A 827 6.72 -34.78 59.02
C VAL A 827 6.98 -34.75 60.53
N ASP A 828 7.13 -35.94 61.14
CA ASP A 828 7.56 -36.05 62.53
C ASP A 828 9.10 -36.04 62.59
N VAL A 829 9.66 -35.03 63.26
CA VAL A 829 11.11 -34.83 63.37
C VAL A 829 11.70 -35.41 64.67
N THR A 830 10.88 -36.03 65.53
CA THR A 830 11.28 -36.51 66.87
C THR A 830 12.39 -37.57 66.80
N ASN A 831 13.53 -37.27 67.43
CA ASN A 831 14.75 -38.11 67.44
C ASN A 831 15.40 -38.35 66.07
N LYS A 832 14.96 -37.62 65.05
CA LYS A 832 15.28 -37.78 63.63
C LYS A 832 16.05 -36.59 63.04
N LEU A 833 16.06 -35.47 63.76
CA LEU A 833 16.88 -34.29 63.47
C LEU A 833 17.94 -34.14 64.57
N ALA A 834 19.21 -34.08 64.19
CA ALA A 834 20.30 -33.85 65.14
C ALA A 834 21.45 -33.07 64.49
N ALA A 835 22.22 -32.33 65.30
CA ALA A 835 23.48 -31.72 64.89
C ALA A 835 24.50 -31.88 66.01
N GLN A 836 25.64 -32.47 65.72
CA GLN A 836 26.67 -32.84 66.68
C GLN A 836 27.95 -32.06 66.41
N THR A 837 28.33 -31.18 67.33
CA THR A 837 29.63 -30.53 67.36
C THR A 837 30.57 -31.19 68.36
N THR A 838 31.84 -30.81 68.38
CA THR A 838 32.85 -31.30 69.35
C THR A 838 32.41 -31.07 70.81
N GLU A 839 31.66 -30.00 71.09
CA GLU A 839 31.28 -29.63 72.47
C GLU A 839 29.82 -29.97 72.82
N VAL A 840 28.90 -29.97 71.85
CA VAL A 840 27.44 -30.05 72.09
C VAL A 840 26.75 -30.91 71.03
N SER A 841 25.80 -31.75 71.46
CA SER A 841 24.84 -32.41 70.57
C SER A 841 23.48 -31.74 70.67
N TRP A 842 22.98 -31.24 69.55
CA TRP A 842 21.65 -30.65 69.38
C TRP A 842 20.71 -31.69 68.82
N PHE A 843 19.48 -31.72 69.33
CA PHE A 843 18.45 -32.62 68.87
C PHE A 843 17.19 -31.81 68.58
N GLY A 844 16.56 -32.09 67.45
CA GLY A 844 15.26 -31.58 67.07
C GLY A 844 14.13 -32.55 67.45
N SER A 845 12.99 -31.98 67.78
CA SER A 845 11.71 -32.68 68.04
C SER A 845 10.56 -31.79 67.60
N GLY A 846 9.41 -32.36 67.23
CA GLY A 846 8.25 -31.60 66.75
C GLY A 846 7.73 -32.10 65.42
N GLU A 847 6.99 -31.26 64.72
CA GLU A 847 6.26 -31.60 63.50
C GLU A 847 6.38 -30.49 62.44
N ILE A 848 6.44 -30.87 61.16
CA ILE A 848 6.21 -29.97 60.03
C ILE A 848 4.95 -30.46 59.31
N ASN A 849 3.98 -29.58 59.13
CA ASN A 849 2.73 -29.89 58.45
C ASN A 849 2.72 -29.27 57.05
N LEU A 850 2.98 -30.05 56.00
CA LEU A 850 3.02 -29.59 54.61
C LEU A 850 1.64 -29.22 54.05
N LYS A 851 0.54 -29.60 54.71
CA LYS A 851 -0.83 -29.21 54.32
C LYS A 851 -1.11 -27.75 54.66
N THR A 852 -0.61 -27.31 55.81
CA THR A 852 -0.78 -25.93 56.31
C THR A 852 0.48 -25.09 56.13
N GLU A 853 1.59 -25.73 55.77
CA GLU A 853 2.96 -25.21 55.78
C GLU A 853 3.46 -24.81 57.18
N GLU A 854 2.80 -25.24 58.25
CA GLU A 854 3.12 -24.87 59.62
C GLU A 854 4.35 -25.63 60.13
N LEU A 855 5.23 -24.89 60.83
CA LEU A 855 6.41 -25.39 61.51
C LEU A 855 6.16 -25.35 63.01
N ASP A 856 6.40 -26.47 63.71
CA ASP A 856 6.48 -26.53 65.18
C ASP A 856 7.67 -27.40 65.56
N LEU A 857 8.85 -26.78 65.69
CA LEU A 857 10.11 -27.49 65.92
C LEU A 857 10.79 -26.99 67.20
N GLY A 858 11.03 -27.89 68.15
CA GLY A 858 11.87 -27.66 69.31
C GLY A 858 13.29 -28.19 69.12
N ILE A 859 14.30 -27.36 69.40
CA ILE A 859 15.73 -27.73 69.37
C ILE A 859 16.30 -27.66 70.78
N HIS A 860 16.84 -28.76 71.27
CA HIS A 860 17.46 -28.84 72.60
C HIS A 860 18.94 -29.28 72.56
N PRO A 861 19.88 -28.49 73.13
CA PRO A 861 21.29 -28.88 73.25
C PRO A 861 21.54 -29.82 74.43
N LYS A 862 22.51 -30.72 74.26
CA LYS A 862 23.10 -31.57 75.31
C LYS A 862 24.64 -31.44 75.30
N PRO A 863 25.27 -30.97 76.40
CA PRO A 863 26.73 -30.86 76.49
C PRO A 863 27.44 -32.22 76.46
N ARG A 864 28.58 -32.31 75.76
CA ARG A 864 29.37 -33.54 75.63
C ARG A 864 30.45 -33.71 76.70
N SER A 865 30.98 -32.62 77.26
CA SER A 865 31.97 -32.68 78.35
C SER A 865 31.35 -33.21 79.66
N ALA A 866 32.02 -34.19 80.28
CA ALA A 866 31.58 -34.80 81.55
C ALA A 866 31.44 -33.76 82.68
N VAL A 867 32.33 -32.76 82.74
CA VAL A 867 32.26 -31.68 83.74
C VAL A 867 31.17 -30.66 83.38
N GLY A 868 31.05 -30.30 82.10
CA GLY A 868 30.03 -29.36 81.62
C GLY A 868 28.59 -29.87 81.79
N SER A 869 28.37 -31.18 81.64
CA SER A 869 27.04 -31.80 81.85
C SER A 869 26.52 -31.66 83.29
N LEU A 870 27.41 -31.48 84.26
CA LEU A 870 27.11 -31.39 85.70
C LEU A 870 26.93 -29.95 86.20
N THR A 871 27.52 -28.96 85.52
CA THR A 871 27.59 -27.56 86.00
C THR A 871 26.77 -26.56 85.17
N ASP A 872 26.37 -26.92 83.95
CA ASP A 872 25.84 -25.94 83.00
C ASP A 872 24.30 -25.90 82.97
N ILE A 873 23.71 -25.05 83.82
CA ILE A 873 22.26 -24.79 83.89
C ILE A 873 21.82 -23.82 82.77
N GLY A 874 22.76 -23.09 82.13
CA GLY A 874 22.49 -22.04 81.15
C GLY A 874 22.11 -22.53 79.75
N LEU A 875 22.58 -23.72 79.35
CA LEU A 875 22.30 -24.32 78.04
C LEU A 875 20.93 -25.00 77.94
N ALA A 876 20.13 -25.05 79.01
CA ALA A 876 18.87 -25.81 79.02
C ALA A 876 17.69 -25.17 78.25
N LYS A 877 17.88 -24.01 77.61
CA LYS A 877 16.81 -23.27 76.90
C LYS A 877 16.45 -23.97 75.59
N LEU A 878 15.19 -24.37 75.45
CA LEU A 878 14.63 -24.93 74.21
C LEU A 878 14.45 -23.78 73.21
N ILE A 879 15.03 -23.90 72.03
CA ILE A 879 14.75 -23.00 70.91
C ILE A 879 13.54 -23.56 70.19
N HIS A 880 12.53 -22.75 69.94
CA HIS A 880 11.33 -23.15 69.20
C HIS A 880 11.26 -22.40 67.87
N ILE A 881 10.99 -23.13 66.79
CA ILE A 881 10.81 -22.60 65.43
C ILE A 881 9.34 -22.83 65.08
N GLY A 882 8.59 -21.73 65.02
CA GLY A 882 7.16 -21.67 64.72
C GLY A 882 6.88 -20.97 63.38
N GLY A 883 5.60 -20.79 63.02
CA GLY A 883 5.20 -20.02 61.83
C GLY A 883 5.00 -20.91 60.60
N THR A 884 5.12 -20.36 59.39
CA THR A 884 4.96 -21.14 58.15
C THR A 884 6.30 -21.34 57.43
N LEU A 885 6.36 -22.25 56.45
CA LEU A 885 7.55 -22.46 55.59
C LEU A 885 8.00 -21.17 54.89
N ALA A 886 7.06 -20.33 54.47
CA ALA A 886 7.36 -19.06 53.80
C ALA A 886 7.87 -17.98 54.77
N GLU A 887 7.42 -18.00 56.03
CA GLU A 887 7.75 -17.02 57.06
C GLU A 887 8.05 -17.71 58.41
N PRO A 888 9.19 -18.43 58.53
CA PRO A 888 9.56 -19.11 59.77
C PRO A 888 9.93 -18.09 60.86
N SER A 889 9.51 -18.38 62.10
CA SER A 889 9.75 -17.53 63.27
C SER A 889 10.51 -18.30 64.36
N ILE A 890 11.51 -17.68 64.99
CA ILE A 890 12.34 -18.32 66.02
C ILE A 890 12.06 -17.66 67.37
N GLY A 891 11.69 -18.46 68.36
CA GLY A 891 11.33 -18.01 69.70
C GLY A 891 11.80 -18.95 70.82
N ILE A 892 11.42 -18.60 72.04
CA ILE A 892 11.55 -19.48 73.22
C ILE A 892 10.12 -19.74 73.71
N ASP A 893 9.72 -21.00 73.86
CA ASP A 893 8.41 -21.34 74.43
C ASP A 893 8.44 -21.26 75.98
N PRO A 894 7.69 -20.34 76.62
CA PRO A 894 7.60 -20.24 78.07
C PRO A 894 6.90 -21.43 78.75
N ALA A 895 6.04 -22.18 78.05
CA ALA A 895 5.32 -23.33 78.61
C ALA A 895 6.24 -24.56 78.78
N ASP A 896 7.09 -24.84 77.80
CA ASP A 896 8.09 -25.91 77.89
C ASP A 896 9.24 -25.59 78.84
N MET A 897 9.62 -24.31 78.94
CA MET A 897 10.49 -23.84 80.03
C MET A 897 9.86 -24.15 81.40
N ALA A 898 8.56 -23.92 81.59
CA ALA A 898 7.88 -24.18 82.87
C ALA A 898 7.81 -25.68 83.23
N LYS A 899 7.53 -26.59 82.27
CA LYS A 899 7.58 -28.04 82.48
C LYS A 899 8.98 -28.54 82.85
N LYS A 900 10.01 -28.04 82.14
CA LYS A 900 11.41 -28.40 82.39
C LYS A 900 11.91 -27.87 83.73
N TYR A 901 11.41 -26.71 84.20
CA TYR A 901 11.66 -26.22 85.56
C TYR A 901 10.86 -26.95 86.64
N ALA A 902 9.68 -27.49 86.32
CA ALA A 902 8.89 -28.31 87.25
C ALA A 902 9.58 -29.65 87.57
N SER A 903 10.24 -30.30 86.60
CA SER A 903 10.99 -31.55 86.84
C SER A 903 12.16 -31.35 87.83
N TYR A 904 12.72 -30.14 87.94
CA TYR A 904 13.74 -29.83 88.95
C TYR A 904 13.23 -30.00 90.40
N SER A 905 11.93 -29.80 90.64
CA SER A 905 11.33 -30.00 91.96
C SER A 905 11.20 -31.49 92.33
N ALA A 906 11.15 -32.39 91.34
CA ALA A 906 11.08 -33.84 91.56
C ALA A 906 12.42 -34.45 91.99
N TYR A 907 13.57 -33.84 91.65
CA TYR A 907 14.89 -34.29 92.09
C TYR A 907 15.15 -34.07 93.60
N ILE A 908 14.38 -33.19 94.25
CA ILE A 908 14.48 -32.93 95.68
C ILE A 908 13.97 -34.14 96.50
N ALA A 909 13.00 -34.90 95.98
CA ALA A 909 12.47 -36.09 96.64
C ALA A 909 13.40 -37.31 96.61
N THR A 910 14.41 -37.31 95.73
CA THR A 910 15.35 -38.44 95.51
C THR A 910 16.78 -38.14 95.98
N GLY A 911 17.01 -36.98 96.63
CA GLY A 911 18.33 -36.57 97.10
C GLY A 911 19.32 -36.22 95.98
N GLY A 912 18.83 -35.84 94.79
CA GLY A 912 19.67 -35.43 93.66
C GLY A 912 20.34 -36.57 92.89
N LEU A 913 20.21 -37.83 93.33
CA LEU A 913 20.80 -38.99 92.63
C LEU A 913 20.12 -39.25 91.27
N SER A 914 18.81 -39.02 91.16
CA SER A 914 18.10 -39.15 89.88
C SER A 914 18.53 -38.08 88.86
N PHE A 915 18.86 -36.87 89.32
CA PHE A 915 19.43 -35.82 88.48
C PHE A 915 20.81 -36.20 87.96
N LEU A 916 21.67 -36.75 88.82
CA LEU A 916 22.99 -37.24 88.41
C LEU A 916 22.90 -38.43 87.44
N ALA A 917 21.96 -39.35 87.66
CA ALA A 917 21.70 -40.47 86.75
C ALA A 917 21.19 -40.01 85.38
N GLU A 918 20.27 -39.03 85.34
CA GLU A 918 19.76 -38.42 84.12
C GLU A 918 20.86 -37.65 83.37
N LYS A 919 21.68 -36.85 84.07
CA LYS A 919 22.82 -36.14 83.48
C LYS A 919 23.92 -37.08 82.97
N MET A 920 24.20 -38.17 83.67
CA MET A 920 25.11 -39.22 83.18
C MET A 920 24.53 -39.92 81.94
N PHE A 921 23.23 -40.23 81.93
CA PHE A 921 22.56 -40.82 80.78
C PHE A 921 22.54 -39.87 79.58
N ASP A 922 22.26 -38.59 79.79
CA ASP A 922 22.32 -37.54 78.77
C ASP A 922 23.72 -37.32 78.22
N ASN A 923 24.76 -37.36 79.07
CA ASN A 923 26.14 -37.25 78.64
C ASN A 923 26.58 -38.48 77.82
N VAL A 924 26.16 -39.69 78.21
CA VAL A 924 26.36 -40.91 77.40
C VAL A 924 25.63 -40.82 76.07
N GLN A 925 24.39 -40.31 76.07
CA GLN A 925 23.63 -40.11 74.84
C GLN A 925 24.28 -39.06 73.93
N ALA A 926 24.73 -37.92 74.46
CA ALA A 926 25.36 -36.84 73.70
C ALA A 926 26.74 -37.22 73.13
N ASN A 927 27.42 -38.23 73.67
CA ASN A 927 28.72 -38.68 73.16
C ASN A 927 28.64 -39.87 72.19
N ARG A 928 27.46 -40.44 71.96
CA ARG A 928 27.25 -41.38 70.85
C ARG A 928 27.24 -40.62 69.53
N ASP A 929 27.74 -41.24 68.48
CA ASP A 929 27.64 -40.75 67.10
C ASP A 929 26.17 -40.73 66.68
N GLN A 930 25.54 -39.55 66.71
CA GLN A 930 24.10 -39.42 66.46
C GLN A 930 23.73 -39.69 65.01
N CYS A 931 24.59 -39.33 64.06
CA CYS A 931 24.33 -39.56 62.65
C CYS A 931 24.36 -41.05 62.33
N LYS A 932 25.39 -41.79 62.79
CA LYS A 932 25.39 -43.26 62.64
C LYS A 932 24.24 -43.93 63.37
N ARG A 933 23.82 -43.43 64.54
CA ARG A 933 22.65 -43.97 65.23
C ARG A 933 21.38 -43.78 64.41
N ILE A 934 21.11 -42.55 63.96
CA ILE A 934 19.89 -42.19 63.23
C ILE A 934 19.85 -42.88 61.85
N LEU A 935 21.00 -43.03 61.18
CA LEU A 935 21.13 -43.81 59.96
C LEU A 935 20.95 -45.32 60.22
N ALA A 936 21.58 -45.91 61.25
CA ALA A 936 21.46 -47.35 61.55
C ALA A 936 20.06 -47.77 62.02
N ASP A 937 19.25 -46.83 62.53
CA ASP A 937 17.84 -47.09 62.83
C ASP A 937 17.04 -47.41 61.53
N LEU A 938 17.51 -47.02 60.33
CA LEU A 938 16.93 -47.40 59.02
C LEU A 938 17.03 -48.90 58.74
N GLU A 939 18.21 -49.48 58.94
CA GLU A 939 18.50 -50.88 58.57
C GLU A 939 17.63 -51.85 59.38
N LYS A 940 17.29 -51.48 60.63
CA LYS A 940 16.45 -52.28 61.54
C LYS A 940 14.95 -52.18 61.25
N GLU A 941 14.46 -51.01 60.81
CA GLU A 941 13.05 -50.84 60.45
C GLU A 941 12.73 -51.53 59.11
N GLN A 942 13.67 -51.56 58.17
CA GLN A 942 13.54 -52.31 56.93
C GLN A 942 13.59 -53.83 57.12
N THR A 943 14.38 -54.36 58.06
CA THR A 943 14.38 -55.80 58.39
C THR A 943 13.14 -56.24 59.20
N SER A 944 12.38 -55.31 59.78
CA SER A 944 11.14 -55.62 60.52
C SER A 944 9.87 -55.59 59.66
N SER A 945 9.95 -55.09 58.43
CA SER A 945 8.80 -54.97 57.50
C SER A 945 8.87 -55.92 56.30
N GLN A 946 9.82 -56.87 56.28
CA GLN A 946 9.84 -58.02 55.37
C GLN A 946 9.25 -59.28 56.00
#